data_AF-A0A2N4UAH8-F1
#
_entry.id   AF-A0A2N4UAH8-F1
#
_cell.length_a   1.000
_cell.length_b   1.000
_cell.length_c   1.000
_cell.angle_alpha   90.00
_cell.angle_beta   90.00
_cell.angle_gamma   90.00
#
_symmetry.space_group_name_H-M   'P 1'
#
loop_
_entity.id
_entity.type
_entity.pdbx_description
1 polymer ?
#
loop_
_entity_poly.entity_id
_entity_poly.type
_entity_poly.pdbx_seq_one_letter_code
_entity_poly.pdbx_strand_id
1 'polypeptide(L)'
;MIKMNLDAASSVLDCFRGLPDFPAFEAFARALWQDEAAVMVGAGFSRVCTREKSSPAPPLWGDFKTEMAAALRYGQGEGPDSLRLAQEYQTLHGENGLDQLIHRLIADDQWEPGPLHKQLLELPWRDVLTTNWDTLLERTKPRTPDRIYSCVRTVQDIAHRAKPRIVKLHGSLPSHKPFIFTEDNYRNYPVQFAPFVNLAQQVMLEHDLCLIGFSGIDPNFLAWTGWVRDTLSVSARRIRLVGVLNLSPVSRTLLEGRNVTPIDLAPLVSALHSDEQHEKALELFFTALLASRPPSPYAWNLASNTVFQSNEANEKDRPTRGQIVKAWVEDKRIYPGWITSPYREAQQLRYSFPPVQQTNESAEAHLRFALERIWRHRTAAIWLNVEDMESADTHFGSAEQSLSKTEKTELCASIASEWRRYQKWDEWTRWMARLNTIGGEEAALHHAYETGQHALIDWDDDEVLSAATALDSDEPIWMMRRAGLMATVFRHREAAELYEAALRRIRQKLLSAPKSAWLISLEGWAALFHRVSYLALSDDRSSFPQDESDETRMRHVAAKADPWDTISRLERLASERIDRNRNDAEQWQLSFKSGRYRPGGTIRLNDDDECPFYSLLELIERTGAPERIASFNLFSTRMETAYRAITNRDEGDLLAFFARYRGSEQKVLDWIMPRMQVARLSCAAIEHFVCVIPRRVDRLAKLEDRRANEDHLVFLLALLARVVVRSPPKQALATFEWMIGLLASTALWWRSYSACAAVLEGAIEAMEPDERQKAMGFALDMKTPGEAGARGIERDWPELFDEFSDEDVRNFSVSSHAVARIDTLLNLVKDGAELDRGRALRRLKVLYRAGKLTSDQSEALNSAIWARCGAGGWPCDTQLHPWVFLELPGENRANALFLEKIVSGVADGQIAHELLINLDAGLERIKVVVPKDLLVLCVKSCLDWAPDAREDRHPLSWALSGDDSRDQATGRKIGELLARSLLTRLDVKDLPEDIAERLIDTERLPHISSLAATAFQVARLWPSYQPRAFVLIRSAIASRDPIRVYPAYIAMRQFIENASAQSGVPREIEELLLHACEQRTQPGLSSTLELLGDMVEKDQLNDYGLDRLSGALPHVLKEYRYDQKNLEVPSMADLPAVRKEVHRLSKLLVDRYAGLEDLKSELQNDVLPEVRFVN
;
A
#
# COMPACT_ATOMS: atom_id res chain seq x y z
N MET A 1 17.71 2.00 25.61
CA MET A 1 19.15 2.08 25.96
C MET A 1 19.32 3.03 27.12
N ILE A 2 19.78 2.57 28.28
CA ILE A 2 20.53 3.47 29.18
C ILE A 2 21.77 3.80 28.34
N LYS A 3 21.91 5.05 27.86
CA LYS A 3 23.19 5.53 27.34
C LYS A 3 24.15 5.55 28.53
N MET A 4 24.72 4.41 28.88
CA MET A 4 25.99 4.40 29.58
C MET A 4 27.00 4.97 28.61
N ASN A 5 27.69 6.04 28.99
CA ASN A 5 28.88 6.46 28.28
C ASN A 5 29.81 5.24 28.18
N LEU A 6 30.17 4.83 26.96
CA LEU A 6 31.14 3.76 26.71
C LEU A 6 32.45 4.01 27.48
N ASP A 7 32.82 5.29 27.65
CA ASP A 7 33.97 5.73 28.45
C ASP A 7 33.83 5.37 29.95
N ALA A 8 32.62 5.45 30.51
CA ALA A 8 32.38 5.08 31.91
C ALA A 8 32.39 3.55 32.11
N ALA A 9 31.88 2.79 31.13
CA ALA A 9 31.90 1.32 31.15
C ALA A 9 33.32 0.75 31.05
N SER A 10 34.14 1.31 30.14
CA SER A 10 35.54 0.93 29.99
C SER A 10 36.37 1.25 31.23
N SER A 11 36.16 2.45 31.80
CA SER A 11 36.82 2.88 33.04
C SER A 11 36.55 1.94 34.22
N VAL A 12 35.31 1.46 34.38
CA VAL A 12 34.95 0.50 35.44
C VAL A 12 35.62 -0.86 35.24
N LEU A 13 35.68 -1.37 34.00
CA LEU A 13 36.40 -2.61 33.69
C LEU A 13 37.90 -2.51 34.00
N ASP A 14 38.52 -1.36 33.74
CA ASP A 14 39.92 -1.11 34.08
C ASP A 14 40.16 -1.09 35.60
N CYS A 15 39.23 -0.56 36.39
CA CYS A 15 39.29 -0.68 37.85
C CYS A 15 39.22 -2.14 38.33
N PHE A 16 38.39 -2.97 37.68
CA PHE A 16 38.28 -4.40 38.01
C PHE A 16 39.55 -5.19 37.68
N ARG A 17 40.30 -4.83 36.62
CA ARG A 17 41.59 -5.47 36.27
C ARG A 17 42.64 -5.36 37.37
N GLY A 18 42.53 -4.36 38.25
CA GLY A 18 43.40 -4.19 39.41
C GLY A 18 43.07 -5.09 40.61
N LEU A 19 41.95 -5.84 40.58
CA LEU A 19 41.56 -6.74 41.65
C LEU A 19 42.31 -8.08 41.59
N PRO A 20 42.76 -8.64 42.73
CA PRO A 20 43.30 -9.99 42.79
C PRO A 20 42.34 -11.06 42.24
N ASP A 21 41.03 -10.83 42.39
CA ASP A 21 39.96 -11.76 41.99
C ASP A 21 39.46 -11.55 40.55
N PHE A 22 40.12 -10.71 39.75
CA PHE A 22 39.72 -10.44 38.37
C PHE A 22 39.57 -11.70 37.49
N PRO A 23 40.44 -12.72 37.56
CA PRO A 23 40.26 -13.94 36.77
C PRO A 23 38.96 -14.70 37.13
N ALA A 24 38.57 -14.68 38.41
CA ALA A 24 37.33 -15.31 38.88
C ALA A 24 36.09 -14.55 38.38
N PHE A 25 36.16 -13.21 38.37
CA PHE A 25 35.17 -12.34 37.76
C PHE A 25 35.05 -12.56 36.24
N GLU A 26 36.15 -12.58 35.50
CA GLU A 26 36.13 -12.74 34.04
C GLU A 26 35.58 -14.13 33.63
N ALA A 27 35.97 -15.18 34.35
CA ALA A 27 35.38 -16.51 34.15
C ALA A 27 33.87 -16.50 34.39
N PHE A 28 33.41 -15.78 35.42
CA PHE A 28 31.98 -15.66 35.72
C PHE A 28 31.21 -14.88 34.65
N ALA A 29 31.75 -13.72 34.24
CA ALA A 29 31.15 -12.87 33.23
C ALA A 29 30.96 -13.65 31.92
N ARG A 30 31.95 -14.47 31.53
CA ARG A 30 31.82 -15.37 30.38
C ARG A 30 30.69 -16.39 30.56
N ALA A 31 30.63 -17.08 31.70
CA ALA A 31 29.56 -18.04 31.98
C ALA A 31 28.16 -17.38 31.96
N LEU A 32 28.03 -16.18 32.52
CA LEU A 32 26.80 -15.40 32.51
C LEU A 32 26.32 -15.09 31.08
N TRP A 33 27.21 -14.62 30.22
CA TRP A 33 26.85 -14.28 28.84
C TRP A 33 26.73 -15.50 27.90
N GLN A 34 26.98 -16.71 28.41
CA GLN A 34 26.77 -17.99 27.72
C GLN A 34 25.50 -18.72 28.22
N ASP A 35 24.64 -18.06 28.99
CA ASP A 35 23.45 -18.64 29.64
C ASP A 35 23.78 -19.80 30.61
N GLU A 36 25.03 -19.87 31.08
CA GLU A 36 25.53 -20.88 32.02
C GLU A 36 25.60 -20.36 33.47
N ALA A 37 24.92 -19.26 33.82
CA ALA A 37 24.95 -18.69 35.16
C ALA A 37 23.57 -18.55 35.82
N ALA A 38 23.57 -18.76 37.13
CA ALA A 38 22.44 -18.54 38.02
C ALA A 38 22.87 -17.64 39.19
N VAL A 39 21.89 -17.01 39.85
CA VAL A 39 22.14 -16.15 41.01
C VAL A 39 21.29 -16.59 42.19
N MET A 40 21.87 -16.57 43.38
CA MET A 40 21.22 -16.76 44.67
C MET A 40 21.24 -15.42 45.41
N VAL A 41 20.05 -14.87 45.64
CA VAL A 41 19.87 -13.56 46.28
C VAL A 41 19.41 -13.75 47.72
N GLY A 42 20.16 -13.20 48.67
CA GLY A 42 19.86 -13.24 50.10
C GLY A 42 19.30 -11.93 50.67
N ALA A 43 18.97 -11.95 51.97
CA ALA A 43 18.32 -10.83 52.65
C ALA A 43 19.17 -9.54 52.67
N GLY A 44 20.49 -9.66 52.55
CA GLY A 44 21.40 -8.53 52.44
C GLY A 44 21.17 -7.69 51.18
N PHE A 45 20.64 -8.27 50.11
CA PHE A 45 20.30 -7.52 48.90
C PHE A 45 18.98 -6.75 49.04
N SER A 46 18.05 -7.23 49.87
CA SER A 46 16.80 -6.50 50.12
C SER A 46 17.08 -5.13 50.76
N ARG A 47 18.18 -4.95 51.51
CA ARG A 47 18.57 -3.67 52.13
C ARG A 47 18.83 -2.52 51.15
N VAL A 48 19.09 -2.79 49.87
CA VAL A 48 19.24 -1.77 48.82
C VAL A 48 17.90 -1.40 48.15
N CYS A 49 16.77 -1.71 48.80
CA CYS A 49 15.44 -1.28 48.34
C CYS A 49 15.21 0.21 48.59
N THR A 50 14.26 0.78 47.85
CA THR A 50 13.72 2.10 48.18
C THR A 50 12.66 1.91 49.26
N ARG A 51 12.70 2.73 50.31
CA ARG A 51 11.81 2.61 51.48
C ARG A 51 11.14 3.94 51.78
N GLU A 52 9.91 3.88 52.27
CA GLU A 52 9.27 5.06 52.87
C GLU A 52 10.05 5.53 54.10
N LYS A 53 10.03 6.84 54.41
CA LYS A 53 10.80 7.41 55.53
C LYS A 53 10.44 6.81 56.90
N SER A 54 9.21 6.31 57.04
CA SER A 54 8.68 5.66 58.26
C SER A 54 8.89 4.15 58.30
N SER A 55 9.38 3.54 57.21
CA SER A 55 9.48 2.09 57.10
C SER A 55 10.80 1.55 57.70
N PRO A 56 10.79 0.41 58.41
CA PRO A 56 12.01 -0.22 58.91
C PRO A 56 12.92 -0.67 57.76
N ALA A 57 14.23 -0.75 58.02
CA ALA A 57 15.16 -1.37 57.08
C ALA A 57 14.85 -2.88 56.95
N PRO A 58 15.04 -3.48 55.76
CA PRO A 58 14.91 -4.92 55.60
C PRO A 58 15.78 -5.69 56.61
N PRO A 59 15.18 -6.61 57.40
CA PRO A 59 15.86 -7.25 58.52
C PRO A 59 16.83 -8.33 58.03
N LEU A 60 17.91 -8.49 58.77
CA LEU A 60 18.82 -9.64 58.69
C LEU A 60 18.55 -10.58 59.86
N TRP A 61 19.14 -11.78 59.82
CA TRP A 61 19.05 -12.76 60.93
C TRP A 61 19.39 -12.19 62.31
N GLY A 62 20.34 -11.25 62.39
CA GLY A 62 20.68 -10.57 63.65
C GLY A 62 19.55 -9.70 64.22
N ASP A 63 18.75 -9.08 63.35
CA ASP A 63 17.60 -8.26 63.74
C ASP A 63 16.49 -9.16 64.32
N PHE A 64 16.21 -10.29 63.68
CA PHE A 64 15.30 -11.32 64.21
C PHE A 64 15.78 -11.90 65.54
N LYS A 65 17.08 -12.21 65.66
CA LYS A 65 17.66 -12.76 66.91
C LYS A 65 17.47 -11.79 68.07
N THR A 66 17.66 -10.49 67.82
CA THR A 66 17.51 -9.44 68.84
C THR A 66 16.07 -9.34 69.33
N GLU A 67 15.10 -9.30 68.41
CA GLU A 67 13.67 -9.23 68.74
C GLU A 67 13.17 -10.49 69.47
N MET A 68 13.56 -11.68 69.01
CA MET A 68 13.15 -12.94 69.65
C MET A 68 13.79 -13.11 71.03
N ALA A 69 15.08 -12.77 71.18
CA ALA A 69 15.77 -12.84 72.47
C ALA A 69 15.14 -11.87 73.48
N ALA A 70 14.78 -10.65 73.05
CA ALA A 70 14.10 -9.67 73.89
C ALA A 70 12.71 -10.18 74.33
N ALA A 71 11.93 -10.75 73.41
CA ALA A 71 10.61 -11.31 73.71
C ALA A 71 10.66 -12.51 74.67
N LEU A 72 11.70 -13.35 74.55
CA LEU A 72 11.95 -14.52 75.41
C LEU A 72 12.72 -14.20 76.70
N ARG A 73 13.10 -12.92 76.91
CA ARG A 73 13.86 -12.42 78.08
C ARG A 73 15.26 -13.01 78.26
N TYR A 74 15.96 -13.33 77.17
CA TYR A 74 17.38 -13.67 77.20
C TYR A 74 18.27 -12.42 77.37
N GLY A 75 19.38 -12.55 78.09
CA GLY A 75 20.44 -11.53 78.13
C GLY A 75 21.15 -11.36 76.78
N GLN A 76 21.74 -10.20 76.53
CA GLN A 76 22.56 -9.93 75.33
C GLN A 76 23.68 -10.97 75.20
N GLY A 77 23.61 -11.84 74.18
CA GLY A 77 24.60 -12.88 73.92
C GLY A 77 24.42 -14.20 74.68
N GLU A 78 23.41 -14.32 75.56
CA GLU A 78 23.16 -15.54 76.36
C GLU A 78 22.13 -16.49 75.75
N GLY A 79 21.49 -16.10 74.64
CA GLY A 79 20.49 -16.92 73.95
C GLY A 79 21.09 -18.06 73.10
N PRO A 80 20.31 -19.12 72.81
CA PRO A 80 20.73 -20.22 71.94
C PRO A 80 20.99 -19.77 70.49
N ASP A 81 21.42 -20.71 69.65
CA ASP A 81 21.63 -20.46 68.21
C ASP A 81 20.33 -19.99 67.53
N SER A 82 20.45 -19.25 66.42
CA SER A 82 19.34 -18.50 65.80
C SER A 82 18.13 -19.37 65.44
N LEU A 83 18.36 -20.60 64.96
CA LEU A 83 17.29 -21.55 64.62
C LEU A 83 16.58 -22.11 65.86
N ARG A 84 17.35 -22.36 66.93
CA ARG A 84 16.81 -22.86 68.19
C ARG A 84 16.00 -21.79 68.91
N LEU A 85 16.48 -20.54 68.87
CA LEU A 85 15.76 -19.38 69.38
C LEU A 85 14.43 -19.18 68.65
N ALA A 86 14.42 -19.35 67.32
CA ALA A 86 13.19 -19.32 66.52
C ALA A 86 12.21 -20.45 66.91
N GLN A 87 12.71 -21.67 67.17
CA GLN A 87 11.91 -22.80 67.63
C GLN A 87 11.29 -22.54 69.01
N GLU A 88 12.04 -21.97 69.94
CA GLU A 88 11.55 -21.60 71.28
C GLU A 88 10.49 -20.49 71.19
N TYR A 89 10.72 -19.49 70.34
CA TYR A 89 9.74 -18.42 70.08
C TYR A 89 8.43 -18.99 69.51
N GLN A 90 8.51 -19.87 68.52
CA GLN A 90 7.34 -20.55 67.95
C GLN A 90 6.62 -21.42 68.98
N THR A 91 7.37 -22.09 69.86
CA THR A 91 6.79 -22.94 70.92
C THR A 91 6.00 -22.11 71.95
N LEU A 92 6.50 -20.91 72.29
CA LEU A 92 5.84 -20.02 73.26
C LEU A 92 4.66 -19.24 72.66
N HIS A 93 4.81 -18.71 71.44
CA HIS A 93 3.84 -17.79 70.83
C HIS A 93 2.98 -18.45 69.73
N GLY A 94 3.20 -19.73 69.43
CA GLY A 94 2.53 -20.46 68.35
C GLY A 94 2.99 -20.03 66.95
N GLU A 95 2.52 -20.76 65.93
CA GLU A 95 2.82 -20.47 64.52
C GLU A 95 2.32 -19.07 64.10
N ASN A 96 1.12 -18.68 64.53
CA ASN A 96 0.57 -17.35 64.26
C ASN A 96 1.40 -16.21 64.86
N GLY A 97 2.02 -16.42 66.03
CA GLY A 97 2.89 -15.43 66.66
C GLY A 97 4.19 -15.23 65.87
N LEU A 98 4.74 -16.31 65.32
CA LEU A 98 5.91 -16.26 64.44
C LEU A 98 5.60 -15.56 63.11
N ASP A 99 4.46 -15.86 62.49
CA ASP A 99 4.01 -15.18 61.28
C ASP A 99 3.83 -13.67 61.51
N GLN A 100 3.22 -13.28 62.64
CA GLN A 100 3.07 -11.87 63.02
C GLN A 100 4.43 -11.18 63.19
N LEU A 101 5.43 -11.86 63.76
CA LEU A 101 6.79 -11.34 63.87
C LEU A 101 7.40 -11.10 62.47
N ILE A 102 7.26 -12.06 61.55
CA ILE A 102 7.74 -11.94 60.18
C ILE A 102 7.06 -10.78 59.45
N HIS A 103 5.72 -10.70 59.48
CA HIS A 103 4.96 -9.62 58.85
C HIS A 103 5.26 -8.23 59.44
N ARG A 104 5.55 -8.16 60.75
CA ARG A 104 5.89 -6.89 61.42
C ARG A 104 7.27 -6.38 61.04
N LEU A 105 8.25 -7.28 60.92
CA LEU A 105 9.63 -6.91 60.58
C LEU A 105 9.84 -6.74 59.07
N ILE A 106 9.04 -7.42 58.24
CA ILE A 106 9.10 -7.35 56.78
C ILE A 106 7.85 -6.63 56.26
N ALA A 107 7.92 -5.30 56.24
CA ALA A 107 6.91 -4.43 55.66
C ALA A 107 7.04 -4.36 54.12
N ASP A 108 6.85 -5.50 53.44
CA ASP A 108 7.06 -5.65 51.98
C ASP A 108 6.24 -4.64 51.16
N ASP A 109 5.05 -4.27 51.62
CA ASP A 109 4.18 -3.26 51.01
C ASP A 109 4.74 -1.84 51.07
N GLN A 110 5.59 -1.53 52.05
CA GLN A 110 6.24 -0.23 52.23
C GLN A 110 7.61 -0.12 51.55
N TRP A 111 8.04 -1.18 50.84
CA TRP A 111 9.31 -1.24 50.12
C TRP A 111 9.06 -1.27 48.62
N GLU A 112 9.88 -0.55 47.87
CA GLU A 112 9.90 -0.57 46.41
C GLU A 112 11.25 -1.07 45.86
N PRO A 113 11.27 -1.79 44.72
CA PRO A 113 12.52 -2.22 44.13
C PRO A 113 13.41 -1.05 43.67
N GLY A 114 14.59 -0.95 44.26
CA GLY A 114 15.59 0.08 43.93
C GLY A 114 16.28 -0.12 42.57
N PRO A 115 17.15 0.83 42.14
CA PRO A 115 17.87 0.75 40.85
C PRO A 115 18.69 -0.53 40.68
N LEU A 116 19.29 -1.05 41.75
CA LEU A 116 20.09 -2.28 41.72
C LEU A 116 19.25 -3.54 41.45
N HIS A 117 17.99 -3.58 41.89
CA HIS A 117 17.09 -4.69 41.58
C HIS A 117 16.83 -4.75 40.07
N LYS A 118 16.62 -3.58 39.45
CA LYS A 118 16.45 -3.45 38.00
C LYS A 118 17.72 -3.87 37.26
N GLN A 119 18.90 -3.43 37.71
CA GLN A 119 20.17 -3.84 37.10
C GLN A 119 20.41 -5.36 37.20
N LEU A 120 20.11 -5.97 38.36
CA LEU A 120 20.25 -7.40 38.56
C LEU A 120 19.40 -8.20 37.57
N LEU A 121 18.11 -7.88 37.42
CA LEU A 121 17.23 -8.58 36.48
C LEU A 121 17.45 -8.20 35.01
N GLU A 122 18.26 -7.18 34.73
CA GLU A 122 18.77 -6.90 33.39
C GLU A 122 20.00 -7.74 33.02
N LEU A 123 20.45 -8.66 33.86
CA LEU A 123 21.46 -9.65 33.48
C LEU A 123 20.77 -10.93 32.98
N PRO A 124 21.39 -11.71 32.08
CA PRO A 124 20.79 -12.92 31.52
C PRO A 124 20.92 -14.12 32.49
N TRP A 125 20.27 -14.07 33.64
CA TRP A 125 20.25 -15.20 34.56
C TRP A 125 19.37 -16.32 34.01
N ARG A 126 19.86 -17.56 34.05
CA ARG A 126 19.01 -18.71 33.74
C ARG A 126 17.99 -18.96 34.85
N ASP A 127 18.45 -18.78 36.08
CA ASP A 127 17.73 -19.04 37.32
C ASP A 127 18.12 -18.00 38.39
N VAL A 128 17.11 -17.37 39.01
CA VAL A 128 17.26 -16.47 40.16
C VAL A 128 16.65 -17.18 41.38
N LEU A 129 17.49 -17.75 42.21
CA LEU A 129 17.10 -18.41 43.45
C LEU A 129 17.08 -17.39 44.60
N THR A 130 16.13 -17.49 45.51
CA THR A 130 16.15 -16.67 46.73
C THR A 130 15.49 -17.36 47.91
N THR A 131 16.04 -17.09 49.10
CA THR A 131 15.46 -17.47 50.39
C THR A 131 14.65 -16.32 51.01
N ASN A 132 14.54 -15.19 50.31
CA ASN A 132 13.87 -13.99 50.83
C ASN A 132 12.35 -14.13 50.67
N TRP A 133 11.62 -13.71 51.70
CA TRP A 133 10.15 -13.73 51.68
C TRP A 133 9.52 -12.49 51.03
N ASP A 134 10.23 -11.37 50.96
CA ASP A 134 9.79 -10.13 50.28
C ASP A 134 9.50 -10.36 48.78
N THR A 135 8.79 -9.44 48.12
CA THR A 135 8.42 -9.57 46.70
C THR A 135 9.18 -8.61 45.77
N LEU A 136 10.34 -8.09 46.22
CA LEU A 136 11.07 -7.03 45.52
C LEU A 136 11.59 -7.48 44.13
N LEU A 137 12.02 -8.73 44.01
CA LEU A 137 12.48 -9.29 42.74
C LEU A 137 11.31 -9.47 41.76
N GLU A 138 10.18 -10.00 42.23
CA GLU A 138 9.00 -10.25 41.39
C GLU A 138 8.31 -8.97 40.93
N ARG A 139 8.36 -7.91 41.75
CA ARG A 139 7.84 -6.58 41.40
C ARG A 139 8.75 -5.81 40.45
N THR A 140 9.98 -6.28 40.22
CA THR A 140 10.92 -5.65 39.28
C THR A 140 10.65 -6.10 37.84
N LYS A 141 10.31 -5.13 36.97
CA LYS A 141 10.11 -5.38 35.53
C LYS A 141 11.35 -4.98 34.72
N PRO A 142 12.08 -5.93 34.10
CA PRO A 142 13.15 -5.61 33.17
C PRO A 142 12.60 -4.97 31.90
N ARG A 143 13.41 -4.14 31.23
CA ARG A 143 13.08 -3.46 29.97
C ARG A 143 13.35 -4.34 28.75
N THR A 144 14.22 -5.34 28.89
CA THR A 144 14.54 -6.29 27.82
C THR A 144 13.51 -7.43 27.79
N PRO A 145 12.75 -7.63 26.68
CA PRO A 145 11.68 -8.64 26.62
C PRO A 145 12.15 -10.07 26.93
N ASP A 146 13.34 -10.46 26.46
CA ASP A 146 13.92 -11.80 26.66
C ASP A 146 14.34 -12.08 28.12
N ARG A 147 14.19 -11.10 29.02
CA ARG A 147 14.60 -11.17 30.43
C ARG A 147 13.42 -11.17 31.40
N ILE A 148 12.21 -11.39 30.91
CA ILE A 148 11.03 -11.48 31.79
C ILE A 148 11.08 -12.82 32.53
N TYR A 149 11.32 -12.78 33.84
CA TYR A 149 11.40 -13.97 34.68
C TYR A 149 10.03 -14.47 35.08
N SER A 150 9.79 -15.77 34.93
CA SER A 150 8.61 -16.44 35.49
C SER A 150 8.80 -16.70 37.00
N CYS A 151 7.78 -16.49 37.81
CA CYS A 151 7.91 -16.69 39.26
C CYS A 151 7.40 -18.08 39.68
N VAL A 152 8.22 -18.81 40.45
CA VAL A 152 7.93 -20.11 41.06
C VAL A 152 7.85 -19.91 42.57
N ARG A 153 6.63 -19.94 43.13
CA ARG A 153 6.37 -19.72 44.56
C ARG A 153 6.04 -21.00 45.31
N THR A 154 5.53 -21.99 44.59
CA THR A 154 5.12 -23.30 45.12
C THR A 154 5.72 -24.43 44.31
N VAL A 155 5.71 -25.65 44.85
CA VAL A 155 6.22 -26.85 44.17
C VAL A 155 5.46 -27.12 42.86
N GLN A 156 4.16 -26.83 42.83
CA GLN A 156 3.29 -27.03 41.66
C GLN A 156 3.66 -26.10 40.49
N ASP A 157 4.25 -24.93 40.77
CA ASP A 157 4.67 -23.98 39.74
C ASP A 157 5.84 -24.50 38.90
N ILE A 158 6.66 -25.42 39.43
CA ILE A 158 7.87 -25.93 38.75
C ILE A 158 7.53 -26.53 37.38
N ALA A 159 6.39 -27.21 37.24
CA ALA A 159 5.99 -27.87 36.00
C ALA A 159 5.44 -26.93 34.92
N HIS A 160 4.99 -25.73 35.30
CA HIS A 160 4.21 -24.83 34.42
C HIS A 160 4.94 -23.51 34.10
N ARG A 161 6.17 -23.32 34.59
CA ARG A 161 6.93 -22.08 34.45
C ARG A 161 8.25 -22.33 33.71
N ALA A 162 8.38 -21.75 32.52
CA ALA A 162 9.58 -21.84 31.70
C ALA A 162 10.71 -20.94 32.22
N LYS A 163 11.97 -21.35 31.98
CA LYS A 163 13.16 -20.53 32.20
C LYS A 163 13.12 -19.30 31.26
N PRO A 164 13.61 -18.10 31.65
CA PRO A 164 14.25 -17.79 32.93
C PRO A 164 13.25 -17.62 34.07
N ARG A 165 13.62 -18.01 35.30
CA ARG A 165 12.69 -18.03 36.46
C ARG A 165 13.27 -17.44 37.75
N ILE A 166 12.40 -16.87 38.59
CA ILE A 166 12.66 -16.50 39.98
C ILE A 166 12.04 -17.58 40.89
N VAL A 167 12.85 -18.27 41.66
CA VAL A 167 12.44 -19.40 42.52
C VAL A 167 12.53 -19.01 43.99
N LYS A 168 11.37 -19.02 44.66
CA LYS A 168 11.24 -18.78 46.10
C LYS A 168 11.38 -20.08 46.87
N LEU A 169 12.52 -20.28 47.52
CA LEU A 169 12.83 -21.56 48.18
C LEU A 169 12.21 -21.63 49.59
N HIS A 170 12.14 -20.52 50.33
CA HIS A 170 11.74 -20.52 51.75
C HIS A 170 10.33 -19.96 52.01
N GLY A 171 9.49 -19.89 50.98
CA GLY A 171 8.17 -19.25 51.02
C GLY A 171 8.19 -17.81 50.48
N SER A 172 7.02 -17.16 50.46
CA SER A 172 6.86 -15.80 49.93
C SER A 172 5.65 -15.08 50.54
N LEU A 173 5.81 -13.78 50.84
CA LEU A 173 4.71 -12.91 51.25
C LEU A 173 3.76 -12.63 50.06
N PRO A 174 2.46 -12.35 50.31
CA PRO A 174 1.80 -12.20 51.61
C PRO A 174 1.32 -13.53 52.23
N SER A 175 1.25 -14.65 51.50
CA SER A 175 0.59 -15.88 52.03
C SER A 175 1.08 -17.22 51.46
N HIS A 176 2.23 -17.29 50.77
CA HIS A 176 2.78 -18.55 50.25
C HIS A 176 3.59 -19.26 51.35
N LYS A 177 2.87 -20.05 52.15
CA LYS A 177 3.36 -20.84 53.29
C LYS A 177 3.90 -22.22 52.88
N PRO A 178 4.72 -22.87 53.73
CA PRO A 178 5.25 -22.41 55.02
C PRO A 178 6.50 -21.53 54.89
N PHE A 179 6.68 -20.58 55.81
CA PHE A 179 7.92 -19.83 55.96
C PHE A 179 8.97 -20.69 56.66
N ILE A 180 10.09 -20.94 55.99
CA ILE A 180 11.16 -21.77 56.55
C ILE A 180 12.01 -20.93 57.49
N PHE A 181 11.85 -21.13 58.80
CA PHE A 181 12.51 -20.29 59.80
C PHE A 181 12.98 -21.05 61.05
N THR A 182 12.24 -22.04 61.55
CA THR A 182 12.59 -22.75 62.79
C THR A 182 13.48 -23.97 62.55
N GLU A 183 14.14 -24.44 63.62
CA GLU A 183 14.97 -25.65 63.60
C GLU A 183 14.22 -26.86 63.01
N ASP A 184 12.96 -27.08 63.39
CA ASP A 184 12.15 -28.17 62.83
C ASP A 184 11.82 -27.97 61.34
N ASN A 185 11.63 -26.72 60.89
CA ASN A 185 11.41 -26.45 59.46
C ASN A 185 12.63 -26.83 58.64
N TYR A 186 13.84 -26.42 59.06
CA TYR A 186 15.08 -26.77 58.36
C TYR A 186 15.35 -28.28 58.39
N ARG A 187 15.08 -28.97 59.50
CA ARG A 187 15.24 -30.44 59.60
C ARG A 187 14.32 -31.19 58.63
N ASN A 188 13.05 -30.76 58.52
CA ASN A 188 12.05 -31.45 57.70
C ASN A 188 12.05 -30.96 56.24
N TYR A 189 12.74 -29.86 55.92
CA TYR A 189 12.74 -29.24 54.59
C TYR A 189 13.13 -30.20 53.46
N PRO A 190 14.18 -31.04 53.56
CA PRO A 190 14.56 -31.95 52.47
C PRO A 190 13.49 -32.98 52.12
N VAL A 191 12.65 -33.36 53.08
CA VAL A 191 11.57 -34.34 52.88
C VAL A 191 10.31 -33.65 52.34
N GLN A 192 9.92 -32.51 52.92
CA GLN A 192 8.68 -31.80 52.55
C GLN A 192 8.80 -31.03 51.24
N PHE A 193 9.99 -30.50 50.92
CA PHE A 193 10.26 -29.68 49.73
C PHE A 193 11.29 -30.34 48.82
N ALA A 194 11.29 -31.68 48.73
CA ALA A 194 12.20 -32.45 47.89
C ALA A 194 12.28 -31.93 46.42
N PRO A 195 11.18 -31.50 45.76
CA PRO A 195 11.27 -30.93 44.42
C PRO A 195 12.07 -29.62 44.34
N PHE A 196 12.00 -28.76 45.37
CA PHE A 196 12.83 -27.55 45.44
C PHE A 196 14.30 -27.87 45.72
N VAL A 197 14.57 -28.89 46.55
CA VAL A 197 15.94 -29.38 46.75
C VAL A 197 16.53 -29.90 45.44
N ASN A 198 15.80 -30.75 44.72
CA ASN A 198 16.23 -31.28 43.43
C ASN A 198 16.48 -30.16 42.41
N LEU A 199 15.58 -29.17 42.38
CA LEU A 199 15.72 -28.00 41.52
C LEU A 199 16.99 -27.18 41.87
N ALA A 200 17.21 -26.87 43.14
CA ALA A 200 18.38 -26.11 43.58
C ALA A 200 19.69 -26.87 43.28
N GLN A 201 19.71 -28.19 43.54
CA GLN A 201 20.82 -29.06 43.18
C GLN A 201 21.06 -29.07 41.66
N GLN A 202 20.01 -29.23 40.85
CA GLN A 202 20.10 -29.20 39.39
C GLN A 202 20.68 -27.86 38.89
N VAL A 203 20.22 -26.73 39.44
CA VAL A 203 20.75 -25.41 39.07
C VAL A 203 22.26 -25.32 39.38
N MET A 204 22.70 -25.82 40.54
CA MET A 204 24.12 -25.88 40.93
C MET A 204 24.96 -26.86 40.11
N LEU A 205 24.34 -27.89 39.50
CA LEU A 205 25.01 -28.83 38.60
C LEU A 205 25.17 -28.26 37.19
N GLU A 206 24.14 -27.56 36.70
CA GLU A 206 24.08 -27.02 35.32
C GLU A 206 24.83 -25.69 35.16
N HIS A 207 24.81 -24.83 36.18
CA HIS A 207 25.23 -23.42 36.05
C HIS A 207 26.24 -22.99 37.12
N ASP A 208 27.05 -21.99 36.78
CA ASP A 208 27.88 -21.26 37.73
C ASP A 208 26.99 -20.37 38.61
N LEU A 209 27.01 -20.59 39.93
CA LEU A 209 26.13 -19.91 40.88
C LEU A 209 26.81 -18.69 41.50
N CYS A 210 26.14 -17.54 41.50
CA CYS A 210 26.60 -16.31 42.17
C CYS A 210 25.76 -15.99 43.41
N LEU A 211 26.40 -15.76 44.54
CA LEU A 211 25.76 -15.41 45.81
C LEU A 211 25.86 -13.90 46.01
N ILE A 212 24.71 -13.22 46.10
CA ILE A 212 24.63 -11.76 46.28
C ILE A 212 23.76 -11.46 47.51
N GLY A 213 24.30 -10.68 48.45
CA GLY A 213 23.60 -10.37 49.71
C GLY A 213 23.26 -11.61 50.55
N PHE A 214 23.93 -12.73 50.28
CA PHE A 214 23.71 -14.03 50.88
C PHE A 214 24.95 -14.45 51.65
N SER A 215 24.80 -14.78 52.93
CA SER A 215 25.92 -15.06 53.84
C SER A 215 26.55 -16.44 53.65
N GLY A 216 25.90 -17.35 52.91
CA GLY A 216 26.43 -18.70 52.64
C GLY A 216 26.41 -19.67 53.82
N ILE A 217 25.84 -19.27 54.96
CA ILE A 217 25.75 -20.07 56.19
C ILE A 217 24.38 -20.73 56.40
N ASP A 218 23.47 -20.59 55.44
CA ASP A 218 22.16 -21.23 55.51
C ASP A 218 22.30 -22.77 55.51
N PRO A 219 21.65 -23.49 56.45
CA PRO A 219 21.79 -24.94 56.56
C PRO A 219 21.39 -25.71 55.29
N ASN A 220 20.32 -25.28 54.61
CA ASN A 220 19.87 -25.93 53.38
C ASN A 220 20.89 -25.73 52.26
N PHE A 221 21.39 -24.50 52.11
CA PHE A 221 22.44 -24.20 51.14
C PHE A 221 23.73 -25.01 51.40
N LEU A 222 24.17 -25.12 52.66
CA LEU A 222 25.34 -25.92 53.03
C LEU A 222 25.14 -27.42 52.72
N ALA A 223 23.93 -27.95 52.95
CA ALA A 223 23.60 -29.32 52.61
C ALA A 223 23.62 -29.57 51.09
N TRP A 224 23.05 -28.65 50.29
CA TRP A 224 23.05 -28.77 48.82
C TRP A 224 24.46 -28.67 48.24
N THR A 225 25.25 -27.69 48.69
CA THR A 225 26.62 -27.49 48.21
C THR A 225 27.56 -28.61 48.64
N GLY A 226 27.40 -29.13 49.86
CA GLY A 226 28.11 -30.32 50.32
C GLY A 226 27.81 -31.54 49.44
N TRP A 227 26.54 -31.79 49.16
CA TRP A 227 26.12 -32.88 48.28
C TRP A 227 26.68 -32.75 46.85
N VAL A 228 26.60 -31.56 46.24
CA VAL A 228 27.13 -31.33 44.88
C VAL A 228 28.64 -31.58 44.84
N ARG A 229 29.38 -31.07 45.84
CA ARG A 229 30.83 -31.27 45.94
C ARG A 229 31.18 -32.75 46.10
N ASP A 230 30.49 -33.45 46.99
CA ASP A 230 30.79 -34.85 47.30
C ASP A 230 30.39 -35.79 46.15
N THR A 231 29.42 -35.39 45.31
CA THR A 231 28.96 -36.17 44.15
C THR A 231 29.82 -35.95 42.89
N LEU A 232 30.27 -34.71 42.61
CA LEU A 232 31.00 -34.37 41.38
C LEU A 232 32.51 -34.16 41.54
N SER A 233 33.01 -33.96 42.76
CA SER A 233 34.41 -33.62 43.06
C SER A 233 34.99 -32.51 42.15
N VAL A 234 35.87 -32.87 41.22
CA VAL A 234 36.59 -31.96 40.30
C VAL A 234 35.67 -31.34 39.23
N SER A 235 34.56 -31.99 38.90
CA SER A 235 33.63 -31.54 37.84
C SER A 235 32.51 -30.63 38.33
N ALA A 236 32.51 -30.25 39.62
CA ALA A 236 31.50 -29.35 40.16
C ALA A 236 31.64 -27.93 39.58
N ARG A 237 30.52 -27.33 39.13
CA ARG A 237 30.47 -25.92 38.73
C ARG A 237 30.86 -25.01 39.90
N ARG A 238 31.36 -23.81 39.60
CA ARG A 238 31.94 -22.92 40.62
C ARG A 238 30.87 -22.05 41.25
N ILE A 239 30.92 -21.94 42.58
CA ILE A 239 30.07 -21.02 43.34
C ILE A 239 30.90 -19.77 43.64
N ARG A 240 30.34 -18.58 43.38
CA ARG A 240 31.02 -17.30 43.60
C ARG A 240 30.30 -16.49 44.65
N LEU A 241 31.02 -16.04 45.66
CA LEU A 241 30.50 -15.16 46.70
C LEU A 241 30.93 -13.73 46.41
N VAL A 242 29.98 -12.82 46.17
CA VAL A 242 30.28 -11.44 45.74
C VAL A 242 29.82 -10.44 46.79
N GLY A 243 30.69 -9.52 47.19
CA GLY A 243 30.35 -8.44 48.11
C GLY A 243 31.58 -7.71 48.67
N VAL A 244 31.36 -6.87 49.67
CA VAL A 244 32.43 -6.25 50.48
C VAL A 244 32.75 -7.22 51.61
N LEU A 245 33.67 -8.16 51.37
CA LEU A 245 33.84 -9.34 52.23
C LEU A 245 34.95 -9.15 53.29
N ASN A 246 35.98 -8.36 52.99
CA ASN A 246 37.12 -8.09 53.88
C ASN A 246 37.71 -9.39 54.50
N LEU A 247 37.88 -10.42 53.67
CA LEU A 247 38.20 -11.77 54.16
C LEU A 247 39.63 -11.88 54.69
N SER A 248 39.78 -12.51 55.85
CA SER A 248 41.08 -13.00 56.31
C SER A 248 41.60 -14.12 55.40
N PRO A 249 42.92 -14.33 55.29
CA PRO A 249 43.48 -15.45 54.52
C PRO A 249 42.91 -16.81 54.92
N VAL A 250 42.64 -17.02 56.22
CA VAL A 250 42.06 -18.27 56.74
C VAL A 250 40.61 -18.46 56.29
N SER A 251 39.81 -17.39 56.35
CA SER A 251 38.41 -17.41 55.89
C SER A 251 38.32 -17.68 54.39
N ARG A 252 39.24 -17.13 53.60
CA ARG A 252 39.34 -17.37 52.15
C ARG A 252 39.62 -18.84 51.83
N THR A 253 40.65 -19.43 52.44
CA THR A 253 40.99 -20.85 52.24
C THR A 253 39.84 -21.78 52.64
N LEU A 254 39.09 -21.43 53.69
CA LEU A 254 37.93 -22.22 54.11
C LEU A 254 36.80 -22.21 53.08
N LEU A 255 36.51 -21.06 52.46
CA LEU A 255 35.52 -20.94 51.40
C LEU A 255 35.96 -21.70 50.14
N GLU A 256 37.23 -21.57 49.76
CA GLU A 256 37.79 -22.28 48.60
C GLU A 256 37.75 -23.80 48.79
N GLY A 257 38.03 -24.30 50.02
CA GLY A 257 37.85 -25.71 50.38
C GLY A 257 36.40 -26.22 50.32
N ARG A 258 35.42 -25.30 50.29
CA ARG A 258 33.99 -25.59 50.07
C ARG A 258 33.55 -25.37 48.62
N ASN A 259 34.48 -25.19 47.69
CA ASN A 259 34.22 -24.84 46.28
C ASN A 259 33.49 -23.49 46.10
N VAL A 260 33.66 -22.56 47.06
CA VAL A 260 33.15 -21.19 46.99
C VAL A 260 34.32 -20.24 46.75
N THR A 261 34.38 -19.62 45.57
CA THR A 261 35.40 -18.63 45.21
C THR A 261 34.90 -17.22 45.57
N PRO A 262 35.53 -16.51 46.52
CA PRO A 262 35.13 -15.15 46.84
C PRO A 262 35.60 -14.16 45.76
N ILE A 263 34.76 -13.19 45.44
CA ILE A 263 35.10 -11.99 44.66
C ILE A 263 34.94 -10.81 45.62
N ASP A 264 36.06 -10.39 46.23
CA ASP A 264 36.04 -9.33 47.23
C ASP A 264 36.14 -7.94 46.58
N LEU A 265 35.06 -7.17 46.70
CA LEU A 265 34.95 -5.83 46.11
C LEU A 265 35.42 -4.72 47.06
N ALA A 266 35.80 -5.05 48.30
CA ALA A 266 36.25 -4.08 49.30
C ALA A 266 37.37 -3.13 48.82
N PRO A 267 38.38 -3.56 48.04
CA PRO A 267 39.42 -2.67 47.56
C PRO A 267 38.88 -1.50 46.72
N LEU A 268 37.78 -1.70 45.97
CA LEU A 268 37.21 -0.68 45.08
C LEU A 268 36.42 0.41 45.80
N VAL A 269 35.95 0.14 47.03
CA VAL A 269 35.05 1.03 47.78
C VAL A 269 35.61 1.49 49.12
N SER A 270 36.87 1.15 49.43
CA SER A 270 37.55 1.46 50.69
C SER A 270 37.56 2.95 51.08
N ALA A 271 37.43 3.86 50.11
CA ALA A 271 37.38 5.32 50.33
C ALA A 271 35.99 5.86 50.71
N LEU A 272 34.93 5.05 50.63
CA LEU A 272 33.54 5.46 50.90
C LEU A 272 33.13 5.12 52.34
N HIS A 273 32.07 5.79 52.84
CA HIS A 273 31.50 5.51 54.16
C HIS A 273 30.92 4.08 54.22
N SER A 274 31.01 3.41 55.37
CA SER A 274 30.62 2.00 55.55
C SER A 274 29.22 1.65 55.03
N ASP A 275 28.29 2.61 55.16
CA ASP A 275 26.88 2.45 54.81
C ASP A 275 26.64 2.51 53.28
N GLU A 276 27.55 3.12 52.52
CA GLU A 276 27.44 3.29 51.06
C GLU A 276 28.29 2.25 50.29
N GLN A 277 29.26 1.63 50.96
CA GLN A 277 30.21 0.69 50.35
C GLN A 277 29.52 -0.48 49.65
N HIS A 278 28.50 -1.08 50.27
CA HIS A 278 27.82 -2.26 49.72
C HIS A 278 26.99 -1.93 48.48
N GLU A 279 26.22 -0.84 48.53
CA GLU A 279 25.40 -0.40 47.39
C GLU A 279 26.30 -0.05 46.20
N LYS A 280 27.36 0.73 46.44
CA LYS A 280 28.28 1.13 45.37
C LYS A 280 29.07 -0.05 44.79
N ALA A 281 29.49 -1.01 45.63
CA ALA A 281 30.20 -2.20 45.16
C ALA A 281 29.33 -3.04 44.21
N LEU A 282 28.06 -3.24 44.54
CA LEU A 282 27.11 -3.97 43.68
C LEU A 282 26.79 -3.22 42.39
N GLU A 283 26.64 -1.89 42.46
CA GLU A 283 26.49 -1.04 41.26
C GLU A 283 27.69 -1.23 40.31
N LEU A 284 28.92 -1.15 40.83
CA LEU A 284 30.14 -1.34 40.05
C LEU A 284 30.22 -2.76 39.47
N PHE A 285 29.85 -3.78 40.23
CA PHE A 285 29.84 -5.18 39.78
C PHE A 285 28.84 -5.42 38.65
N PHE A 286 27.58 -4.98 38.78
CA PHE A 286 26.59 -5.11 37.71
C PHE A 286 26.98 -4.31 36.48
N THR A 287 27.55 -3.13 36.67
CA THR A 287 28.09 -2.30 35.60
C THR A 287 29.22 -3.00 34.86
N ALA A 288 30.15 -3.64 35.57
CA ALA A 288 31.24 -4.41 34.97
C ALA A 288 30.74 -5.66 34.23
N LEU A 289 29.74 -6.37 34.76
CA LEU A 289 29.10 -7.50 34.08
C LEU A 289 28.42 -7.07 32.78
N LEU A 290 27.69 -5.94 32.80
CA LEU A 290 27.08 -5.35 31.61
C LEU A 290 28.12 -4.91 30.57
N ALA A 291 29.24 -4.36 31.02
CA ALA A 291 30.35 -3.96 30.14
C ALA A 291 31.09 -5.16 29.53
N SER A 292 31.09 -6.31 30.23
CA SER A 292 31.67 -7.57 29.74
C SER A 292 30.79 -8.32 28.72
N ARG A 293 29.68 -7.70 28.28
CA ARG A 293 28.78 -8.27 27.29
C ARG A 293 29.53 -8.54 25.98
N PRO A 294 29.49 -9.78 25.44
CA PRO A 294 30.11 -10.06 24.16
C PRO A 294 29.42 -9.22 23.06
N PRO A 295 30.18 -8.79 22.04
CA PRO A 295 29.59 -8.10 20.90
C PRO A 295 28.52 -8.99 20.29
N SER A 296 27.39 -8.38 19.91
CA SER A 296 26.33 -9.10 19.21
C SER A 296 26.91 -9.75 17.96
N PRO A 297 26.57 -11.00 17.63
CA PRO A 297 26.95 -11.60 16.34
C PRO A 297 26.39 -10.82 15.15
N TYR A 298 25.42 -9.93 15.40
CA TYR A 298 24.77 -9.07 14.42
C TYR A 298 25.27 -7.62 14.49
N ALA A 299 26.33 -7.33 15.27
CA ALA A 299 26.93 -6.00 15.30
C ALA A 299 27.85 -5.80 14.10
N TRP A 300 27.54 -4.81 13.26
CA TRP A 300 28.35 -4.46 12.11
C TRP A 300 29.03 -3.11 12.35
N ASN A 301 30.29 -3.15 12.80
CA ASN A 301 31.08 -1.95 13.10
C ASN A 301 32.00 -1.64 11.92
N LEU A 302 31.60 -0.68 11.07
CA LEU A 302 32.34 -0.33 9.85
C LEU A 302 33.76 0.17 10.16
N ALA A 303 34.76 -0.49 9.60
CA ALA A 303 36.15 -0.04 9.60
C ALA A 303 36.31 1.30 8.86
N SER A 304 35.48 1.54 7.82
CA SER A 304 35.49 2.81 7.08
C SER A 304 35.21 4.03 7.97
N ASN A 305 34.45 3.88 9.05
CA ASN A 305 34.14 4.99 9.96
C ASN A 305 35.36 5.46 10.76
N THR A 306 36.35 4.58 10.96
CA THR A 306 37.60 4.92 11.64
C THR A 306 38.61 5.51 10.67
N VAL A 307 38.60 5.04 9.40
CA VAL A 307 39.58 5.46 8.38
C VAL A 307 39.22 6.81 7.74
N PHE A 308 37.93 7.09 7.53
CA PHE A 308 37.48 8.30 6.81
C PHE A 308 36.86 9.34 7.74
N GLN A 309 37.55 9.65 8.85
CA GLN A 309 37.12 10.70 9.77
C GLN A 309 37.49 12.07 9.19
N SER A 310 36.46 12.86 8.86
CA SER A 310 36.46 14.27 8.40
C SER A 310 36.47 14.49 6.88
N ASN A 311 35.67 15.47 6.45
CA ASN A 311 35.69 16.06 5.10
C ASN A 311 37.02 16.79 4.92
N GLU A 312 38.07 16.09 4.53
CA GLU A 312 39.37 16.72 4.27
C GLU A 312 39.26 17.65 3.04
N ALA A 313 39.49 18.95 3.28
CA ALA A 313 39.28 19.99 2.28
C ALA A 313 40.34 19.99 1.15
N ASN A 314 41.50 19.36 1.36
CA ASN A 314 42.63 19.37 0.43
C ASN A 314 42.68 18.10 -0.45
N GLU A 315 42.85 18.27 -1.77
CA GLU A 315 42.92 17.17 -2.75
C GLU A 315 44.05 16.15 -2.49
N LYS A 316 45.15 16.58 -1.88
CA LYS A 316 46.31 15.71 -1.61
C LYS A 316 46.10 14.75 -0.43
N ASP A 317 45.22 15.12 0.49
CA ASP A 317 44.95 14.36 1.72
C ASP A 317 43.84 13.32 1.49
N ARG A 318 43.03 13.51 0.42
CA ARG A 318 41.99 12.55 0.00
C ARG A 318 42.55 11.14 -0.26
N PRO A 319 41.80 10.09 0.12
CA PRO A 319 42.24 8.72 -0.10
C PRO A 319 42.19 8.32 -1.57
N THR A 320 43.17 7.50 -1.97
CA THR A 320 43.21 6.80 -3.27
C THR A 320 42.15 5.70 -3.36
N ARG A 321 41.76 5.26 -4.56
CA ARG A 321 40.79 4.15 -4.72
C ARG A 321 41.27 2.89 -4.03
N GLY A 322 42.57 2.59 -4.10
CA GLY A 322 43.15 1.41 -3.44
C GLY A 322 42.99 1.43 -1.91
N GLN A 323 43.17 2.59 -1.26
CA GLN A 323 42.97 2.73 0.18
C GLN A 323 41.49 2.57 0.56
N ILE A 324 40.59 3.10 -0.27
CA ILE A 324 39.14 2.98 -0.08
C ILE A 324 38.69 1.52 -0.22
N VAL A 325 39.10 0.85 -1.29
CA VAL A 325 38.81 -0.58 -1.54
C VAL A 325 39.27 -1.44 -0.36
N LYS A 326 40.47 -1.19 0.17
CA LYS A 326 40.97 -1.97 1.32
C LYS A 326 40.06 -1.86 2.55
N ALA A 327 39.55 -0.66 2.85
CA ALA A 327 38.60 -0.46 3.94
C ALA A 327 37.25 -1.12 3.66
N TRP A 328 36.74 -1.00 2.42
CA TRP A 328 35.43 -1.52 2.04
C TRP A 328 35.39 -3.05 1.97
N VAL A 329 36.48 -3.69 1.51
CA VAL A 329 36.63 -5.15 1.55
C VAL A 329 36.59 -5.66 2.99
N GLU A 330 37.20 -4.93 3.94
CA GLU A 330 37.11 -5.28 5.36
C GLU A 330 35.67 -5.15 5.86
N ASP A 331 34.97 -4.08 5.51
CA ASP A 331 33.55 -3.89 5.87
C ASP A 331 32.65 -5.01 5.33
N LYS A 332 32.88 -5.43 4.08
CA LYS A 332 32.18 -6.56 3.43
C LYS A 332 32.49 -7.88 4.13
N ARG A 333 33.74 -8.09 4.57
CA ARG A 333 34.16 -9.29 5.30
C ARG A 333 33.49 -9.42 6.66
N ILE A 334 33.34 -8.32 7.39
CA ILE A 334 32.67 -8.29 8.71
C ILE A 334 31.14 -8.14 8.60
N TYR A 335 30.59 -8.03 7.38
CA TYR A 335 29.15 -7.93 7.16
C TYR A 335 28.45 -9.21 7.65
N PRO A 336 27.46 -9.10 8.56
CA PRO A 336 26.74 -10.26 9.09
C PRO A 336 25.97 -11.07 8.04
N GLY A 337 25.79 -10.50 6.85
CA GLY A 337 25.20 -11.20 5.70
C GLY A 337 23.69 -11.08 5.63
N TRP A 338 23.04 -10.01 6.08
CA TRP A 338 21.59 -9.89 5.88
C TRP A 338 21.22 -9.86 4.40
N ILE A 339 20.08 -10.45 4.01
CA ILE A 339 19.57 -10.30 2.64
C ILE A 339 19.10 -8.87 2.37
N THR A 340 18.42 -8.30 3.35
CA THR A 340 18.00 -6.90 3.40
C THR A 340 18.65 -6.28 4.62
N SER A 341 19.62 -5.38 4.41
CA SER A 341 20.30 -4.72 5.52
C SER A 341 19.29 -3.97 6.39
N PRO A 342 19.37 -4.06 7.73
CA PRO A 342 18.49 -3.29 8.58
C PRO A 342 18.72 -1.79 8.36
N TYR A 343 17.65 -1.00 8.53
CA TYR A 343 17.61 0.40 8.06
C TYR A 343 18.74 1.26 8.62
N ARG A 344 19.08 1.12 9.91
CA ARG A 344 20.12 1.96 10.54
C ARG A 344 21.49 1.69 9.94
N GLU A 345 21.78 0.42 9.67
CA GLU A 345 23.02 -0.05 9.07
C GLU A 345 23.10 0.39 7.59
N ALA A 346 22.00 0.27 6.84
CA ALA A 346 21.92 0.77 5.46
C ALA A 346 22.14 2.29 5.38
N GLN A 347 21.56 3.06 6.31
CA GLN A 347 21.75 4.51 6.39
C GLN A 347 23.19 4.90 6.71
N GLN A 348 23.90 4.14 7.56
CA GLN A 348 25.31 4.40 7.83
C GLN A 348 26.16 4.30 6.56
N LEU A 349 25.93 3.28 5.71
CA LEU A 349 26.59 3.17 4.42
C LEU A 349 26.27 4.34 3.49
N ARG A 350 25.01 4.79 3.47
CA ARG A 350 24.55 5.89 2.61
C ARG A 350 25.33 7.17 2.81
N TYR A 351 25.71 7.46 4.05
CA TYR A 351 26.46 8.68 4.39
C TYR A 351 27.98 8.47 4.45
N SER A 352 28.49 7.31 4.01
CA SER A 352 29.88 6.89 4.17
C SER A 352 30.62 6.70 2.84
N PHE A 353 30.52 7.70 1.95
CA PHE A 353 31.29 7.79 0.71
C PHE A 353 32.35 8.90 0.80
N PRO A 354 33.64 8.57 0.97
CA PRO A 354 34.71 9.56 0.99
C PRO A 354 34.97 10.14 -0.40
N PRO A 355 35.34 11.42 -0.53
CA PRO A 355 35.76 11.99 -1.80
C PRO A 355 37.07 11.32 -2.26
N VAL A 356 37.08 10.78 -3.47
CA VAL A 356 38.23 10.07 -4.07
C VAL A 356 39.25 11.09 -4.58
N GLN A 357 40.54 10.78 -4.42
CA GLN A 357 41.63 11.56 -5.00
C GLN A 357 41.62 11.50 -6.53
N GLN A 358 41.74 12.65 -7.22
CA GLN A 358 41.83 12.71 -8.68
C GLN A 358 43.26 12.43 -9.19
N THR A 359 43.71 11.17 -9.05
CA THR A 359 44.95 10.67 -9.62
C THR A 359 44.69 9.64 -10.72
N ASN A 360 45.65 9.50 -11.65
CA ASN A 360 45.58 8.50 -12.71
C ASN A 360 46.01 7.14 -12.13
N GLU A 361 45.04 6.35 -11.69
CA GLU A 361 45.24 5.02 -11.10
C GLU A 361 45.15 3.91 -12.16
N SER A 362 45.55 2.69 -11.82
CA SER A 362 45.50 1.56 -12.74
C SER A 362 44.05 1.15 -13.06
N ALA A 363 43.83 0.53 -14.23
CA ALA A 363 42.52 -0.02 -14.60
C ALA A 363 41.98 -1.02 -13.55
N GLU A 364 42.87 -1.77 -12.88
CA GLU A 364 42.52 -2.66 -11.77
C GLU A 364 41.96 -1.89 -10.57
N ALA A 365 42.55 -0.76 -10.19
CA ALA A 365 42.08 0.04 -9.06
C ALA A 365 40.67 0.60 -9.34
N HIS A 366 40.41 1.04 -10.57
CA HIS A 366 39.07 1.47 -11.00
C HIS A 366 38.04 0.34 -10.94
N LEU A 367 38.37 -0.84 -11.47
CA LEU A 367 37.45 -1.97 -11.53
C LEU A 367 37.12 -2.52 -10.13
N ARG A 368 38.12 -2.68 -9.26
CA ARG A 368 37.91 -3.09 -7.86
C ARG A 368 37.13 -2.07 -7.05
N PHE A 369 37.37 -0.78 -7.29
CA PHE A 369 36.59 0.29 -6.66
C PHE A 369 35.12 0.22 -7.08
N ALA A 370 34.83 0.03 -8.37
CA ALA A 370 33.46 -0.11 -8.86
C ALA A 370 32.76 -1.33 -8.23
N LEU A 371 33.42 -2.49 -8.14
CA LEU A 371 32.88 -3.69 -7.51
C LEU A 371 32.42 -3.43 -6.06
N GLU A 372 33.30 -2.88 -5.23
CA GLU A 372 32.97 -2.63 -3.82
C GLU A 372 31.95 -1.49 -3.65
N ARG A 373 32.00 -0.49 -4.53
CA ARG A 373 31.01 0.59 -4.57
C ARG A 373 29.62 0.05 -4.90
N ILE A 374 29.52 -0.79 -5.93
CA ILE A 374 28.28 -1.47 -6.33
C ILE A 374 27.70 -2.27 -5.17
N TRP A 375 28.51 -3.10 -4.51
CA TRP A 375 28.08 -3.86 -3.34
C TRP A 375 27.54 -2.96 -2.22
N ARG A 376 28.19 -1.81 -1.95
CA ARG A 376 27.73 -0.84 -0.94
C ARG A 376 26.42 -0.15 -1.33
N HIS A 377 26.31 0.37 -2.56
CA HIS A 377 25.06 0.99 -3.05
C HIS A 377 23.89 0.02 -2.95
N ARG A 378 24.12 -1.22 -3.40
CA ARG A 378 23.16 -2.31 -3.26
C ARG A 378 22.81 -2.55 -1.79
N THR A 379 23.76 -2.75 -0.89
CA THR A 379 23.49 -3.02 0.52
C THR A 379 22.75 -1.87 1.22
N ALA A 380 23.01 -0.63 0.80
CA ALA A 380 22.35 0.57 1.29
C ALA A 380 20.99 0.86 0.63
N ALA A 381 20.60 0.08 -0.39
CA ALA A 381 19.43 0.32 -1.24
C ALA A 381 19.42 1.71 -1.91
N ILE A 382 20.60 2.14 -2.38
CA ILE A 382 20.80 3.39 -3.13
C ILE A 382 21.02 3.05 -4.60
N TRP A 383 20.52 3.92 -5.47
CA TRP A 383 20.78 3.82 -6.91
C TRP A 383 22.27 3.90 -7.22
N LEU A 384 22.68 3.10 -8.18
CA LEU A 384 24.05 3.07 -8.67
C LEU A 384 24.30 4.26 -9.58
N ASN A 385 25.38 4.98 -9.34
CA ASN A 385 25.75 6.10 -10.21
C ASN A 385 26.14 5.56 -11.58
N VAL A 386 25.59 6.16 -12.64
CA VAL A 386 25.89 5.84 -14.04
C VAL A 386 27.40 5.93 -14.29
N GLU A 387 28.07 6.93 -13.70
CA GLU A 387 29.53 7.11 -13.83
C GLU A 387 30.34 5.90 -13.32
N ASP A 388 29.87 5.23 -12.26
CA ASP A 388 30.56 4.05 -11.71
C ASP A 388 30.43 2.84 -12.66
N MET A 389 29.27 2.69 -13.32
CA MET A 389 29.03 1.63 -14.29
C MET A 389 29.80 1.89 -15.60
N GLU A 390 29.86 3.14 -16.07
CA GLU A 390 30.66 3.55 -17.24
C GLU A 390 32.16 3.38 -16.98
N SER A 391 32.63 3.73 -15.77
CA SER A 391 34.02 3.48 -15.37
C SER A 391 34.33 1.98 -15.32
N ALA A 392 33.42 1.17 -14.78
CA ALA A 392 33.57 -0.29 -14.80
C ALA A 392 33.63 -0.83 -16.24
N ASP A 393 32.78 -0.33 -17.15
CA ASP A 393 32.76 -0.75 -18.56
C ASP A 393 34.09 -0.45 -19.27
N THR A 394 34.60 0.77 -19.09
CA THR A 394 35.85 1.26 -19.69
C THR A 394 37.06 0.40 -19.29
N HIS A 395 37.09 -0.08 -18.04
CA HIS A 395 38.24 -0.80 -17.49
C HIS A 395 38.08 -2.33 -17.46
N PHE A 396 36.88 -2.86 -17.71
CA PHE A 396 36.58 -4.29 -17.61
C PHE A 396 37.54 -5.16 -18.44
N GLY A 397 37.67 -4.87 -19.74
CA GLY A 397 38.49 -5.69 -20.65
C GLY A 397 39.98 -5.72 -20.29
N SER A 398 40.50 -4.64 -19.71
CA SER A 398 41.92 -4.50 -19.35
C SER A 398 42.25 -5.09 -17.98
N ALA A 399 41.27 -5.22 -17.09
CA ALA A 399 41.48 -5.55 -15.67
C ALA A 399 40.69 -6.76 -15.16
N GLU A 400 39.81 -7.36 -15.96
CA GLU A 400 38.96 -8.47 -15.47
C GLU A 400 39.77 -9.65 -14.91
N GLN A 401 40.98 -9.92 -15.42
CA GLN A 401 41.83 -11.00 -14.92
C GLN A 401 42.25 -10.83 -13.45
N SER A 402 42.16 -9.62 -12.90
CA SER A 402 42.42 -9.34 -11.49
C SER A 402 41.30 -9.81 -10.54
N LEU A 403 40.10 -10.07 -11.06
CA LEU A 403 38.93 -10.48 -10.30
C LEU A 403 38.74 -12.00 -10.32
N SER A 404 38.35 -12.55 -9.17
CA SER A 404 37.91 -13.94 -9.06
C SER A 404 36.61 -14.18 -9.83
N LYS A 405 36.31 -15.45 -10.10
CA LYS A 405 35.11 -15.84 -10.85
C LYS A 405 33.80 -15.37 -10.17
N THR A 406 33.75 -15.43 -8.84
CA THR A 406 32.61 -14.96 -8.04
C THR A 406 32.47 -13.44 -8.09
N GLU A 407 33.58 -12.70 -7.94
CA GLU A 407 33.58 -11.22 -8.05
C GLU A 407 33.13 -10.76 -9.45
N LYS A 408 33.60 -11.42 -10.52
CA LYS A 408 33.15 -11.12 -11.89
C LYS A 408 31.64 -11.34 -12.05
N THR A 409 31.12 -12.42 -11.45
CA THR A 409 29.70 -12.76 -11.52
C THR A 409 28.85 -11.72 -10.79
N GLU A 410 29.24 -11.36 -9.55
CA GLU A 410 28.58 -10.33 -8.74
C GLU A 410 28.57 -8.97 -9.47
N LEU A 411 29.71 -8.58 -10.06
CA LEU A 411 29.85 -7.33 -10.81
C LEU A 411 28.93 -7.30 -12.03
N CYS A 412 29.03 -8.30 -12.91
CA CYS A 412 28.29 -8.33 -14.16
C CYS A 412 26.79 -8.44 -13.92
N ALA A 413 26.36 -9.29 -12.99
CA ALA A 413 24.95 -9.43 -12.64
C ALA A 413 24.38 -8.13 -12.04
N SER A 414 25.14 -7.45 -11.18
CA SER A 414 24.68 -6.19 -10.58
C SER A 414 24.55 -5.06 -11.59
N ILE A 415 25.56 -4.88 -12.45
CA ILE A 415 25.52 -3.84 -13.48
C ILE A 415 24.42 -4.12 -14.51
N ALA A 416 24.23 -5.39 -14.90
CA ALA A 416 23.12 -5.78 -15.78
C ALA A 416 21.76 -5.41 -15.15
N SER A 417 21.51 -5.78 -13.89
CA SER A 417 20.26 -5.44 -13.21
C SER A 417 20.00 -3.93 -13.15
N GLU A 418 21.03 -3.10 -12.95
CA GLU A 418 20.88 -1.64 -12.96
C GLU A 418 20.60 -1.10 -14.36
N TRP A 419 21.32 -1.55 -15.40
CA TRP A 419 21.03 -1.13 -16.78
C TRP A 419 19.62 -1.53 -17.24
N ARG A 420 19.09 -2.67 -16.78
CA ARG A 420 17.69 -3.05 -16.99
C ARG A 420 16.73 -2.04 -16.36
N ARG A 421 17.02 -1.58 -15.14
CA ARG A 421 16.17 -0.56 -14.47
C ARG A 421 16.19 0.78 -15.16
N TYR A 422 17.35 1.17 -15.68
CA TYR A 422 17.50 2.33 -16.57
C TYR A 422 16.94 2.07 -17.99
N GLN A 423 16.54 0.84 -18.30
CA GLN A 423 16.03 0.40 -19.62
C GLN A 423 17.01 0.72 -20.76
N LYS A 424 18.31 0.57 -20.50
CA LYS A 424 19.38 0.73 -21.50
C LYS A 424 19.78 -0.64 -22.07
N TRP A 425 18.99 -1.12 -23.03
CA TRP A 425 19.07 -2.49 -23.54
C TRP A 425 20.40 -2.85 -24.21
N ASP A 426 21.05 -1.91 -24.90
CA ASP A 426 22.37 -2.15 -25.53
C ASP A 426 23.46 -2.43 -24.47
N GLU A 427 23.45 -1.64 -23.39
CA GLU A 427 24.38 -1.81 -22.27
C GLU A 427 24.05 -3.08 -21.48
N TRP A 428 22.76 -3.32 -21.21
CA TRP A 428 22.30 -4.56 -20.59
C TRP A 428 22.78 -5.80 -21.36
N THR A 429 22.58 -5.81 -22.69
CA THR A 429 22.99 -6.93 -23.56
C THR A 429 24.49 -7.18 -23.50
N ARG A 430 25.30 -6.11 -23.48
CA ARG A 430 26.76 -6.18 -23.36
C ARG A 430 27.19 -6.85 -22.05
N TRP A 431 26.59 -6.44 -20.92
CA TRP A 431 26.91 -6.99 -19.60
C TRP A 431 26.37 -8.40 -19.39
N MET A 432 25.21 -8.73 -19.97
CA MET A 432 24.68 -10.10 -20.01
C MET A 432 25.59 -11.05 -20.82
N ALA A 433 26.12 -10.59 -21.95
CA ALA A 433 27.11 -11.36 -22.72
C ALA A 433 28.37 -11.64 -21.89
N ARG A 434 28.88 -10.65 -21.15
CA ARG A 434 30.01 -10.83 -20.22
C ARG A 434 29.67 -11.85 -19.13
N LEU A 435 28.50 -11.73 -18.50
CA LEU A 435 28.04 -12.67 -17.49
C LEU A 435 28.02 -14.12 -18.01
N ASN A 436 27.51 -14.31 -19.23
CA ASN A 436 27.48 -15.63 -19.88
C ASN A 436 28.89 -16.19 -20.14
N THR A 437 29.85 -15.35 -20.56
CA THR A 437 31.23 -15.79 -20.84
C THR A 437 32.01 -16.28 -19.62
N ILE A 438 31.64 -15.86 -18.41
CA ILE A 438 32.28 -16.32 -17.16
C ILE A 438 32.02 -17.83 -16.94
N GLY A 439 30.83 -18.30 -17.29
CA GLY A 439 30.35 -19.68 -17.13
C GLY A 439 30.25 -20.15 -15.67
N GLY A 440 29.83 -21.39 -15.45
CA GLY A 440 29.62 -21.97 -14.11
C GLY A 440 28.19 -21.80 -13.59
N GLU A 441 27.86 -22.55 -12.53
CA GLU A 441 26.50 -22.66 -12.00
C GLU A 441 25.95 -21.31 -11.50
N GLU A 442 26.71 -20.59 -10.67
CA GLU A 442 26.28 -19.30 -10.11
C GLU A 442 26.04 -18.22 -11.19
N ALA A 443 26.94 -18.12 -12.18
CA ALA A 443 26.78 -17.19 -13.30
C ALA A 443 25.57 -17.54 -14.17
N ALA A 444 25.30 -18.83 -14.39
CA ALA A 444 24.13 -19.28 -15.13
C ALA A 444 22.81 -18.95 -14.39
N LEU A 445 22.77 -19.11 -13.06
CA LEU A 445 21.61 -18.75 -12.24
C LEU A 445 21.36 -17.23 -12.25
N HIS A 446 22.40 -16.42 -12.12
CA HIS A 446 22.28 -14.96 -12.24
C HIS A 446 21.80 -14.54 -13.63
N HIS A 447 22.34 -15.15 -14.68
CA HIS A 447 21.92 -14.89 -16.06
C HIS A 447 20.45 -15.25 -16.26
N ALA A 448 20.04 -16.46 -15.88
CA ALA A 448 18.64 -16.89 -15.99
C ALA A 448 17.69 -15.97 -15.23
N TYR A 449 18.04 -15.59 -13.99
CA TYR A 449 17.19 -14.69 -13.21
C TYR A 449 17.05 -13.31 -13.86
N GLU A 450 18.15 -12.73 -14.33
CA GLU A 450 18.14 -11.42 -14.99
C GLU A 450 17.39 -11.46 -16.34
N THR A 451 17.50 -12.56 -17.10
CA THR A 451 16.67 -12.82 -18.29
C THR A 451 15.18 -12.83 -17.93
N GLY A 452 14.79 -13.54 -16.87
CA GLY A 452 13.41 -13.55 -16.40
C GLY A 452 12.93 -12.17 -15.95
N GLN A 453 13.78 -11.39 -15.29
CA GLN A 453 13.44 -10.03 -14.87
C GLN A 453 13.28 -9.05 -16.04
N HIS A 454 14.07 -9.21 -17.11
CA HIS A 454 13.89 -8.48 -18.35
C HIS A 454 12.59 -8.86 -19.05
N ALA A 455 12.31 -10.16 -19.18
CA ALA A 455 11.08 -10.67 -19.80
C ALA A 455 9.81 -10.19 -19.09
N LEU A 456 9.86 -9.90 -17.78
CA LEU A 456 8.75 -9.26 -17.06
C LEU A 456 8.41 -7.86 -17.59
N ILE A 457 9.42 -7.06 -17.96
CA ILE A 457 9.24 -5.72 -18.54
C ILE A 457 8.64 -5.82 -19.93
N ASP A 458 9.06 -6.82 -20.71
CA ASP A 458 8.51 -7.10 -22.05
C ASP A 458 7.17 -7.84 -22.03
N TRP A 459 6.68 -8.16 -20.83
CA TRP A 459 5.44 -8.91 -20.62
C TRP A 459 5.44 -10.31 -21.27
N ASP A 460 6.62 -10.90 -21.48
CA ASP A 460 6.80 -12.22 -22.08
C ASP A 460 6.73 -13.32 -21.02
N ASP A 461 5.51 -13.77 -20.73
CA ASP A 461 5.28 -14.80 -19.71
C ASP A 461 5.89 -16.17 -20.07
N ASP A 462 6.14 -16.46 -21.36
CA ASP A 462 6.78 -17.72 -21.77
C ASP A 462 8.28 -17.69 -21.49
N GLU A 463 8.94 -16.58 -21.80
CA GLU A 463 10.35 -16.38 -21.47
C GLU A 463 10.56 -16.30 -19.94
N VAL A 464 9.62 -15.67 -19.20
CA VAL A 464 9.65 -15.69 -17.72
C VAL A 464 9.57 -17.11 -17.18
N LEU A 465 8.71 -17.95 -17.74
CA LEU A 465 8.58 -19.35 -17.31
C LEU A 465 9.84 -20.16 -17.68
N SER A 466 10.39 -19.95 -18.88
CA SER A 466 11.65 -20.54 -19.32
C SER A 466 12.80 -20.20 -18.37
N ALA A 467 12.97 -18.90 -18.06
CA ALA A 467 13.93 -18.41 -17.09
C ALA A 467 13.72 -19.00 -15.69
N ALA A 468 12.47 -19.08 -15.22
CA ALA A 468 12.15 -19.71 -13.93
C ALA A 468 12.51 -21.20 -13.90
N THR A 469 12.31 -21.94 -15.00
CA THR A 469 12.72 -23.35 -15.08
C THR A 469 14.24 -23.53 -15.12
N ALA A 470 14.97 -22.59 -15.71
CA ALA A 470 16.44 -22.60 -15.74
C ALA A 470 17.08 -22.30 -14.37
N LEU A 471 16.33 -21.75 -13.41
CA LEU A 471 16.75 -21.57 -12.02
C LEU A 471 16.66 -22.89 -11.23
N ASP A 472 17.46 -23.87 -11.63
CA ASP A 472 17.56 -25.16 -10.96
C ASP A 472 18.68 -25.12 -9.92
N SER A 473 18.33 -24.84 -8.67
CA SER A 473 19.29 -24.81 -7.57
C SER A 473 18.63 -25.19 -6.25
N ASP A 474 19.40 -25.92 -5.45
CA ASP A 474 19.07 -26.37 -4.10
C ASP A 474 19.31 -25.29 -3.03
N GLU A 475 19.85 -24.12 -3.42
CA GLU A 475 20.08 -23.00 -2.51
C GLU A 475 18.79 -22.20 -2.28
N PRO A 476 18.37 -21.97 -1.01
CA PRO A 476 17.05 -21.43 -0.72
C PRO A 476 16.72 -20.09 -1.36
N ILE A 477 17.72 -19.21 -1.55
CA ILE A 477 17.50 -17.91 -2.19
C ILE A 477 17.08 -18.04 -3.66
N TRP A 478 17.64 -19.00 -4.39
CA TRP A 478 17.29 -19.24 -5.79
C TRP A 478 15.92 -19.90 -5.91
N MET A 479 15.57 -20.79 -4.98
CA MET A 479 14.22 -21.35 -4.87
C MET A 479 13.17 -20.24 -4.66
N MET A 480 13.44 -19.28 -3.76
CA MET A 480 12.55 -18.14 -3.51
C MET A 480 12.43 -17.22 -4.73
N ARG A 481 13.53 -16.93 -5.43
CA ARG A 481 13.53 -16.12 -6.66
C ARG A 481 12.76 -16.79 -7.80
N ARG A 482 12.94 -18.09 -7.98
CA ARG A 482 12.16 -18.91 -8.92
C ARG A 482 10.68 -18.89 -8.57
N ALA A 483 10.35 -19.05 -7.28
CA ALA A 483 8.97 -18.96 -6.81
C ALA A 483 8.34 -17.60 -7.09
N GLY A 484 9.09 -16.51 -6.91
CA GLY A 484 8.65 -15.14 -7.26
C GLY A 484 8.27 -15.03 -8.73
N LEU A 485 9.15 -15.43 -9.65
CA LEU A 485 8.85 -15.43 -11.09
C LEU A 485 7.62 -16.28 -11.43
N MET A 486 7.51 -17.48 -10.86
CA MET A 486 6.35 -18.37 -11.04
C MET A 486 5.04 -17.75 -10.52
N ALA A 487 5.09 -17.06 -9.37
CA ALA A 487 3.94 -16.37 -8.81
C ALA A 487 3.45 -15.24 -9.73
N THR A 488 4.37 -14.50 -10.35
CA THR A 488 4.07 -13.39 -11.26
C THR A 488 3.36 -13.84 -12.55
N VAL A 489 3.58 -15.09 -12.98
CA VAL A 489 2.88 -15.76 -14.12
C VAL A 489 1.73 -16.68 -13.67
N PHE A 490 1.22 -16.48 -12.45
CA PHE A 490 0.04 -17.17 -11.90
C PHE A 490 0.19 -18.69 -11.68
N ARG A 491 1.43 -19.21 -11.59
CA ARG A 491 1.72 -20.59 -11.18
C ARG A 491 1.81 -20.69 -9.65
N HIS A 492 0.71 -20.32 -8.98
CA HIS A 492 0.69 -20.08 -7.54
C HIS A 492 1.02 -21.33 -6.69
N ARG A 493 0.55 -22.51 -7.09
CA ARG A 493 0.81 -23.76 -6.37
C ARG A 493 2.29 -24.12 -6.39
N GLU A 494 2.92 -24.12 -7.56
CA GLU A 494 4.36 -24.39 -7.70
C GLU A 494 5.21 -23.37 -6.96
N ALA A 495 4.83 -22.08 -7.02
CA ALA A 495 5.50 -21.05 -6.23
C ALA A 495 5.40 -21.31 -4.72
N ALA A 496 4.22 -21.71 -4.22
CA ALA A 496 4.02 -22.02 -2.82
C ALA A 496 4.83 -23.24 -2.35
N GLU A 497 4.90 -24.29 -3.18
CA GLU A 497 5.71 -25.49 -2.93
C GLU A 497 7.19 -25.15 -2.82
N LEU A 498 7.69 -24.26 -3.69
CA LEU A 498 9.07 -23.76 -3.65
C LEU A 498 9.36 -22.92 -2.39
N TYR A 499 8.45 -22.02 -1.99
CA TYR A 499 8.62 -21.23 -0.75
C TYR A 499 8.65 -22.13 0.49
N GLU A 500 7.78 -23.15 0.54
CA GLU A 500 7.79 -24.13 1.63
C GLU A 500 9.09 -24.93 1.66
N ALA A 501 9.54 -25.42 0.50
CA ALA A 501 10.78 -26.19 0.40
C ALA A 501 12.01 -25.34 0.79
N ALA A 502 12.05 -24.07 0.38
CA ALA A 502 13.08 -23.12 0.78
C ALA A 502 13.11 -22.93 2.30
N LEU A 503 11.94 -22.69 2.93
CA LEU A 503 11.82 -22.51 4.37
C LEU A 503 12.32 -23.74 5.16
N ARG A 504 11.92 -24.94 4.74
CA ARG A 504 12.36 -26.20 5.37
C ARG A 504 13.90 -26.32 5.33
N ARG A 505 14.51 -26.01 4.19
CA ARG A 505 15.96 -26.11 4.00
C ARG A 505 16.73 -25.05 4.77
N ILE A 506 16.19 -23.83 4.88
CA ILE A 506 16.75 -22.76 5.74
C ILE A 506 16.75 -23.21 7.19
N ARG A 507 15.62 -23.73 7.69
CA ARG A 507 15.50 -24.24 9.06
C ARG A 507 16.48 -25.38 9.36
N GLN A 508 16.68 -26.28 8.39
CA GLN A 508 17.69 -27.33 8.53
C GLN A 508 19.12 -26.76 8.62
N LYS A 509 19.47 -25.79 7.77
CA LYS A 509 20.79 -25.11 7.83
C LYS A 509 20.97 -24.34 9.14
N LEU A 510 19.92 -23.73 9.68
CA LEU A 510 19.94 -23.00 10.96
C LEU A 510 20.26 -23.87 12.18
N LEU A 511 19.95 -25.18 12.15
CA LEU A 511 20.35 -26.10 13.22
C LEU A 511 21.88 -26.16 13.37
N SER A 512 22.63 -26.04 12.27
CA SER A 512 24.09 -26.03 12.27
C SER A 512 24.71 -24.65 12.53
N ALA A 513 23.99 -23.58 12.17
CA ALA A 513 24.47 -22.20 12.27
C ALA A 513 23.39 -21.27 12.85
N PRO A 514 22.99 -21.43 14.13
CA PRO A 514 21.82 -20.76 14.70
C PRO A 514 21.98 -19.24 14.90
N LYS A 515 23.19 -18.71 14.75
CA LYS A 515 23.52 -17.28 14.87
C LYS A 515 23.85 -16.62 13.52
N SER A 516 23.59 -17.30 12.39
CA SER A 516 23.84 -16.75 11.06
C SER A 516 22.80 -15.69 10.69
N ALA A 517 23.20 -14.42 10.57
CA ALA A 517 22.30 -13.34 10.21
C ALA A 517 21.67 -13.54 8.81
N TRP A 518 22.45 -14.06 7.86
CA TRP A 518 21.96 -14.45 6.53
C TRP A 518 20.80 -15.44 6.61
N LEU A 519 20.99 -16.57 7.31
CA LEU A 519 19.96 -17.61 7.38
C LEU A 519 18.73 -17.15 8.17
N ILE A 520 18.90 -16.37 9.24
CA ILE A 520 17.77 -15.83 10.03
C ILE A 520 16.98 -14.81 9.20
N SER A 521 17.68 -13.96 8.44
CA SER A 521 17.02 -12.97 7.58
C SER A 521 16.30 -13.65 6.41
N LEU A 522 16.89 -14.69 5.84
CA LEU A 522 16.25 -15.51 4.82
C LEU A 522 15.06 -16.28 5.38
N GLU A 523 15.14 -16.80 6.61
CA GLU A 523 14.02 -17.44 7.33
C GLU A 523 12.85 -16.48 7.50
N GLY A 524 13.10 -15.24 7.91
CA GLY A 524 12.05 -14.22 8.08
C GLY A 524 11.23 -14.00 6.79
N TRP A 525 11.92 -13.78 5.66
CA TRP A 525 11.26 -13.62 4.36
C TRP A 525 10.59 -14.90 3.86
N ALA A 526 11.26 -16.05 3.96
CA ALA A 526 10.69 -17.34 3.53
C ALA A 526 9.45 -17.74 4.36
N ALA A 527 9.46 -17.48 5.66
CA ALA A 527 8.31 -17.71 6.53
C ALA A 527 7.12 -16.81 6.18
N LEU A 528 7.38 -15.53 5.89
CA LEU A 528 6.34 -14.62 5.39
C LEU A 528 5.76 -15.11 4.05
N PHE A 529 6.61 -15.50 3.09
CA PHE A 529 6.17 -15.98 1.78
C PHE A 529 5.41 -17.30 1.86
N HIS A 530 5.87 -18.26 2.66
CA HIS A 530 5.13 -19.49 2.94
C HIS A 530 3.76 -19.18 3.56
N ARG A 531 3.70 -18.26 4.53
CA ARG A 531 2.44 -17.87 5.17
C ARG A 531 1.42 -17.30 4.19
N VAL A 532 1.84 -16.38 3.31
CA VAL A 532 0.93 -15.77 2.33
C VAL A 532 0.62 -16.69 1.15
N SER A 533 1.47 -17.69 0.87
CA SER A 533 1.25 -18.64 -0.23
C SER A 533 0.53 -19.92 0.18
N TYR A 534 0.36 -20.16 1.49
CA TYR A 534 -0.21 -21.40 2.05
C TYR A 534 -1.58 -21.77 1.47
N LEU A 535 -2.43 -20.79 1.18
CA LEU A 535 -3.74 -21.03 0.55
C LEU A 535 -3.65 -21.68 -0.83
N ALA A 536 -2.53 -21.55 -1.56
CA ALA A 536 -2.33 -22.24 -2.82
C ALA A 536 -2.03 -23.74 -2.66
N LEU A 537 -1.68 -24.18 -1.45
CA LEU A 537 -1.37 -25.58 -1.11
C LEU A 537 -2.57 -26.31 -0.49
N SER A 538 -3.59 -25.58 -0.05
CA SER A 538 -4.74 -26.11 0.69
C SER A 538 -6.03 -25.95 -0.10
N ASP A 539 -6.83 -27.03 -0.15
CA ASP A 539 -8.20 -26.96 -0.71
C ASP A 539 -9.16 -26.22 0.24
N ASP A 540 -8.83 -26.10 1.53
CA ASP A 540 -9.58 -25.32 2.52
C ASP A 540 -9.14 -23.84 2.52
N ARG A 541 -10.12 -22.97 2.26
CA ARG A 541 -9.99 -21.51 2.13
C ARG A 541 -9.82 -20.76 3.45
N SER A 542 -10.01 -21.44 4.57
CA SER A 542 -9.81 -20.88 5.91
C SER A 542 -8.56 -21.41 6.59
N SER A 543 -7.77 -22.20 5.86
CA SER A 543 -6.56 -22.81 6.39
C SER A 543 -5.40 -21.82 6.37
N PHE A 544 -4.76 -21.68 7.53
CA PHE A 544 -3.57 -20.88 7.73
C PHE A 544 -2.50 -21.77 8.37
N PRO A 545 -1.21 -21.53 8.08
CA PRO A 545 -0.16 -22.22 8.80
C PRO A 545 -0.21 -21.82 10.28
N GLN A 546 0.27 -22.71 11.15
CA GLN A 546 0.39 -22.43 12.57
C GLN A 546 1.24 -21.18 12.80
N ASP A 547 0.85 -20.39 13.80
CA ASP A 547 1.62 -19.21 14.17
C ASP A 547 3.06 -19.59 14.57
N GLU A 548 4.01 -18.77 14.13
CA GLU A 548 5.40 -18.91 14.53
C GLU A 548 5.56 -18.86 16.04
N SER A 549 6.42 -19.73 16.57
CA SER A 549 6.75 -19.76 17.99
C SER A 549 7.34 -18.42 18.46
N ASP A 550 7.13 -18.08 19.74
CA ASP A 550 7.72 -16.87 20.31
C ASP A 550 9.25 -16.88 20.21
N GLU A 551 9.89 -18.05 20.28
CA GLU A 551 11.33 -18.21 20.09
C GLU A 551 11.79 -17.79 18.68
N THR A 552 11.05 -18.20 17.63
CA THR A 552 11.36 -17.81 16.25
C THR A 552 11.23 -16.30 16.08
N ARG A 553 10.17 -15.70 16.61
CA ARG A 553 9.94 -14.25 16.52
C ARG A 553 11.04 -13.46 17.22
N MET A 554 11.42 -13.87 18.44
CA MET A 554 12.50 -13.22 19.18
C MET A 554 13.85 -13.37 18.45
N ARG A 555 14.10 -14.49 17.76
CA ARG A 555 15.29 -14.65 16.93
C ARG A 555 15.35 -13.64 15.79
N HIS A 556 14.24 -13.41 15.08
CA HIS A 556 14.16 -12.39 14.02
C HIS A 556 14.46 -10.99 14.57
N VAL A 557 13.86 -10.63 15.70
CA VAL A 557 14.07 -9.33 16.36
C VAL A 557 15.53 -9.17 16.81
N ALA A 558 16.10 -10.19 17.43
CA ALA A 558 17.49 -10.18 17.89
C ALA A 558 18.48 -9.99 16.72
N ALA A 559 18.19 -10.61 15.57
CA ALA A 559 18.97 -10.47 14.34
C ALA A 559 18.63 -9.22 13.52
N LYS A 560 17.66 -8.39 13.94
CA LYS A 560 17.11 -7.24 13.18
C LYS A 560 16.64 -7.64 11.77
N ALA A 561 15.99 -8.79 11.69
CA ALA A 561 15.70 -9.48 10.45
C ALA A 561 14.20 -9.73 10.24
N ASP A 562 13.34 -8.97 10.93
CA ASP A 562 11.90 -9.00 10.70
C ASP A 562 11.55 -8.30 9.36
N PRO A 563 10.92 -9.00 8.40
CA PRO A 563 10.47 -8.40 7.16
C PRO A 563 9.59 -7.16 7.34
N TRP A 564 8.74 -7.12 8.38
CA TRP A 564 7.80 -6.03 8.61
C TRP A 564 8.49 -4.70 8.90
N ASP A 565 9.68 -4.72 9.51
CA ASP A 565 10.49 -3.50 9.72
C ASP A 565 10.81 -2.81 8.39
N THR A 566 11.08 -3.59 7.35
CA THR A 566 11.37 -3.05 6.00
C THR A 566 10.08 -2.61 5.30
N ILE A 567 9.03 -3.42 5.36
CA ILE A 567 7.74 -3.15 4.70
C ILE A 567 7.10 -1.88 5.26
N SER A 568 6.91 -1.79 6.58
CA SER A 568 6.25 -0.65 7.23
C SER A 568 7.05 0.64 7.06
N ARG A 569 8.38 0.56 6.93
CA ARG A 569 9.21 1.71 6.62
C ARG A 569 8.96 2.23 5.20
N LEU A 570 8.93 1.36 4.20
CA LEU A 570 8.66 1.75 2.81
C LEU A 570 7.26 2.35 2.65
N GLU A 571 6.26 1.80 3.34
CA GLU A 571 4.91 2.37 3.39
C GLU A 571 4.91 3.78 3.97
N ARG A 572 5.56 3.98 5.13
CA ARG A 572 5.68 5.30 5.75
C ARG A 572 6.39 6.30 4.84
N LEU A 573 7.49 5.89 4.19
CA LEU A 573 8.22 6.73 3.24
C LEU A 573 7.35 7.14 2.05
N ALA A 574 6.56 6.21 1.51
CA ALA A 574 5.64 6.49 0.41
C ALA A 574 4.54 7.48 0.83
N SER A 575 3.91 7.29 1.99
CA SER A 575 2.90 8.22 2.52
C SER A 575 3.47 9.62 2.74
N GLU A 576 4.61 9.73 3.43
CA GLU A 576 5.29 11.01 3.69
C GLU A 576 5.65 11.74 2.39
N ARG A 577 6.03 11.02 1.33
CA ARG A 577 6.38 11.61 0.03
C ARG A 577 5.15 11.98 -0.80
N ILE A 578 4.05 11.24 -0.72
CA ILE A 578 2.76 11.63 -1.34
C ILE A 578 2.26 12.94 -0.73
N ASP A 579 2.27 13.05 0.60
CA ASP A 579 1.82 14.27 1.29
C ASP A 579 2.71 15.47 0.93
N ARG A 580 4.03 15.26 0.83
CA ARG A 580 4.97 16.28 0.33
C ARG A 580 4.67 16.69 -1.12
N ASN A 581 4.56 15.73 -2.04
CA ASN A 581 4.27 16.00 -3.45
C ASN A 581 2.94 16.78 -3.61
N ARG A 582 1.93 16.48 -2.79
CA ARG A 582 0.67 17.21 -2.78
C ARG A 582 0.86 18.67 -2.36
N ASN A 583 1.60 18.90 -1.28
CA ASN A 583 1.89 20.25 -0.77
C ASN A 583 2.77 21.07 -1.74
N ASP A 584 3.68 20.41 -2.46
CA ASP A 584 4.58 21.03 -3.45
C ASP A 584 3.89 21.30 -4.80
N ALA A 585 2.85 20.55 -5.15
CA ALA A 585 2.06 20.78 -6.36
C ALA A 585 1.23 22.08 -6.27
N GLU A 586 0.93 22.56 -5.07
CA GLU A 586 0.28 23.85 -4.86
C GLU A 586 1.28 24.98 -5.16
N GLN A 587 1.18 25.59 -6.33
CA GLN A 587 2.07 26.69 -6.75
C GLN A 587 1.98 27.92 -5.82
N TRP A 588 0.83 28.10 -5.16
CA TRP A 588 0.55 29.21 -4.27
C TRP A 588 -0.15 28.73 -3.01
N GLN A 589 0.51 28.87 -1.87
CA GLN A 589 -0.12 28.61 -0.58
C GLN A 589 -0.86 29.87 -0.11
N LEU A 590 -2.15 29.70 0.18
CA LEU A 590 -2.97 30.73 0.80
C LEU A 590 -2.39 31.08 2.17
N SER A 591 -2.02 32.35 2.36
CA SER A 591 -1.67 32.81 3.69
C SER A 591 -2.95 33.09 4.49
N PHE A 592 -2.90 32.87 5.81
CA PHE A 592 -3.99 33.24 6.71
C PHE A 592 -4.38 34.73 6.60
N LYS A 593 -3.47 35.60 6.13
CA LYS A 593 -3.79 36.99 5.85
C LYS A 593 -4.43 37.09 4.47
N SER A 594 -5.65 37.62 4.44
CA SER A 594 -6.38 37.93 3.21
C SER A 594 -5.51 38.67 2.19
N GLY A 595 -5.59 38.26 0.92
CA GLY A 595 -4.88 38.89 -0.20
C GLY A 595 -3.38 38.64 -0.26
N ARG A 596 -2.82 37.76 0.58
CA ARG A 596 -1.41 37.36 0.50
C ARG A 596 -1.29 35.88 0.15
N TYR A 597 -0.56 35.62 -0.92
CA TYR A 597 -0.12 34.30 -1.33
C TYR A 597 1.36 34.15 -1.00
N ARG A 598 1.76 32.96 -0.59
CA ARG A 598 3.17 32.59 -0.54
C ARG A 598 3.45 31.68 -1.73
N PRO A 599 4.56 31.85 -2.45
CA PRO A 599 4.97 30.85 -3.42
C PRO A 599 5.07 29.51 -2.70
N GLY A 600 4.30 28.53 -3.18
CA GLY A 600 4.39 27.17 -2.72
C GLY A 600 5.66 26.56 -3.29
N GLY A 601 6.48 26.05 -2.38
CA GLY A 601 7.85 25.64 -2.70
C GLY A 601 8.59 25.44 -1.40
N THR A 602 8.50 24.22 -0.87
CA THR A 602 9.36 23.82 0.23
C THR A 602 10.80 23.77 -0.32
N ILE A 603 11.75 24.43 0.36
CA ILE A 603 13.17 24.28 0.02
C ILE A 603 13.49 22.80 0.19
N ARG A 604 13.79 22.11 -0.91
CA ARG A 604 14.22 20.71 -0.90
C ARG A 604 15.54 20.61 -0.14
N LEU A 605 15.48 20.18 1.11
CA LEU A 605 16.65 19.60 1.77
C LEU A 605 16.90 18.24 1.12
N ASN A 606 18.17 17.88 0.90
CA ASN A 606 18.73 16.77 0.09
C ASN A 606 18.21 15.33 0.36
N ASP A 607 17.01 15.12 0.89
CA ASP A 607 16.47 13.81 1.29
C ASP A 607 15.75 13.04 0.16
N ASP A 608 15.90 13.47 -1.10
CA ASP A 608 15.13 12.92 -2.22
C ASP A 608 15.75 11.65 -2.85
N ASP A 609 16.96 11.22 -2.43
CA ASP A 609 17.64 10.08 -3.06
C ASP A 609 16.98 8.71 -2.79
N GLU A 610 16.06 8.58 -1.82
CA GLU A 610 15.32 7.33 -1.60
C GLU A 610 13.91 7.42 -2.17
N CYS A 611 13.71 6.80 -3.32
CA CYS A 611 12.39 6.60 -3.91
C CYS A 611 11.80 5.26 -3.43
N PRO A 612 10.64 5.26 -2.75
CA PRO A 612 10.03 4.03 -2.23
C PRO A 612 9.67 3.04 -3.34
N PHE A 613 9.36 3.51 -4.56
CA PHE A 613 9.04 2.64 -5.70
C PHE A 613 10.22 1.75 -6.08
N TYR A 614 11.39 2.36 -6.28
CA TYR A 614 12.57 1.60 -6.67
C TYR A 614 13.13 0.74 -5.54
N SER A 615 13.09 1.23 -4.30
CA SER A 615 13.46 0.41 -3.12
C SER A 615 12.55 -0.82 -2.98
N LEU A 616 11.27 -0.70 -3.35
CA LEU A 616 10.34 -1.82 -3.37
C LEU A 616 10.65 -2.80 -4.51
N LEU A 617 10.99 -2.31 -5.71
CA LEU A 617 11.42 -3.19 -6.82
C LEU A 617 12.69 -3.98 -6.44
N GLU A 618 13.71 -3.33 -5.88
CA GLU A 618 14.92 -4.01 -5.39
C GLU A 618 14.58 -5.05 -4.31
N LEU A 619 13.69 -4.71 -3.38
CA LEU A 619 13.27 -5.63 -2.33
C LEU A 619 12.66 -6.91 -2.91
N ILE A 620 11.72 -6.76 -3.85
CA ILE A 620 11.07 -7.88 -4.51
C ILE A 620 12.10 -8.71 -5.28
N GLU A 621 12.97 -8.07 -6.05
CA GLU A 621 14.02 -8.74 -6.82
C GLU A 621 15.05 -9.47 -5.95
N ARG A 622 15.43 -8.91 -4.79
CA ARG A 622 16.40 -9.54 -3.90
C ARG A 622 15.86 -10.79 -3.27
N THR A 623 14.67 -10.67 -2.69
CA THR A 623 14.05 -11.68 -1.85
C THR A 623 13.31 -12.74 -2.66
N GLY A 624 12.93 -12.43 -3.91
CA GLY A 624 12.02 -13.27 -4.68
C GLY A 624 10.59 -13.19 -4.15
N ALA A 625 10.18 -12.02 -3.66
CA ALA A 625 8.84 -11.83 -3.12
C ALA A 625 7.76 -11.95 -4.21
N PRO A 626 6.58 -12.50 -3.90
CA PRO A 626 5.45 -12.43 -4.81
C PRO A 626 4.74 -11.08 -4.70
N GLU A 627 4.36 -10.44 -5.82
CA GLU A 627 3.51 -9.24 -5.77
C GLU A 627 2.09 -9.57 -5.29
N ARG A 628 1.59 -10.71 -5.76
CA ARG A 628 0.33 -11.35 -5.38
C ARG A 628 0.50 -12.86 -5.51
N ILE A 629 -0.03 -13.62 -4.56
CA ILE A 629 -0.06 -15.09 -4.64
C ILE A 629 -1.35 -15.60 -4.03
N ALA A 630 -2.03 -16.51 -4.74
CA ALA A 630 -3.39 -16.93 -4.41
C ALA A 630 -4.30 -15.69 -4.20
N SER A 631 -4.97 -15.61 -3.05
CA SER A 631 -5.82 -14.46 -2.69
C SER A 631 -5.08 -13.33 -1.97
N PHE A 632 -3.79 -13.46 -1.66
CA PHE A 632 -3.05 -12.45 -0.89
C PHE A 632 -2.33 -11.46 -1.79
N ASN A 633 -2.61 -10.18 -1.55
CA ASN A 633 -1.89 -9.06 -2.12
C ASN A 633 -0.79 -8.61 -1.15
N LEU A 634 0.46 -9.01 -1.42
CA LEU A 634 1.59 -8.63 -0.59
C LEU A 634 2.20 -7.30 -1.05
N PHE A 635 2.42 -7.09 -2.34
CA PHE A 635 3.08 -5.87 -2.82
C PHE A 635 2.35 -5.09 -3.91
N SER A 636 1.26 -5.59 -4.49
CA SER A 636 0.56 -4.86 -5.58
C SER A 636 -0.02 -3.50 -5.15
N THR A 637 -0.70 -3.42 -4.00
CA THR A 637 -1.20 -2.13 -3.45
C THR A 637 -0.08 -1.24 -2.92
N ARG A 638 1.00 -1.85 -2.42
CA ARG A 638 2.20 -1.11 -1.98
C ARG A 638 2.92 -0.48 -3.16
N MET A 639 3.00 -1.17 -4.30
CA MET A 639 3.52 -0.61 -5.55
C MET A 639 2.68 0.55 -6.06
N GLU A 640 1.36 0.46 -5.96
CA GLU A 640 0.48 1.60 -6.31
C GLU A 640 0.84 2.85 -5.49
N THR A 641 0.94 2.68 -4.16
CA THR A 641 1.28 3.77 -3.24
C THR A 641 2.70 4.29 -3.51
N ALA A 642 3.65 3.39 -3.74
CA ALA A 642 5.03 3.76 -4.03
C ALA A 642 5.17 4.48 -5.39
N TYR A 643 4.42 4.07 -6.41
CA TYR A 643 4.37 4.75 -7.71
C TYR A 643 3.78 6.17 -7.59
N ARG A 644 2.77 6.36 -6.73
CA ARG A 644 2.23 7.70 -6.42
C ARG A 644 3.28 8.64 -5.83
N ALA A 645 4.22 8.11 -5.05
CA ALA A 645 5.27 8.89 -4.41
C ALA A 645 6.36 9.40 -5.38
N ILE A 646 6.41 8.91 -6.62
CA ILE A 646 7.37 9.40 -7.63
C ILE A 646 7.02 10.86 -8.01
N THR A 647 8.01 11.74 -7.88
CA THR A 647 7.85 13.19 -8.10
C THR A 647 7.80 13.55 -9.59
N ASN A 648 8.71 13.01 -10.40
CA ASN A 648 8.77 13.21 -11.85
C ASN A 648 8.71 11.84 -12.53
N ARG A 649 7.51 11.38 -12.84
CA ARG A 649 7.29 10.08 -13.49
C ARG A 649 7.64 10.15 -14.97
N ASP A 650 8.34 9.15 -15.46
CA ASP A 650 8.56 8.94 -16.89
C ASP A 650 7.79 7.71 -17.41
N GLU A 651 7.94 7.43 -18.71
CA GLU A 651 7.32 6.26 -19.35
C GLU A 651 7.95 4.95 -18.90
N GLY A 652 9.25 4.95 -18.57
CA GLY A 652 9.95 3.77 -18.07
C GLY A 652 9.41 3.32 -16.71
N ASP A 653 9.16 4.26 -15.80
CA ASP A 653 8.50 4.01 -14.51
C ASP A 653 7.13 3.36 -14.68
N LEU A 654 6.37 3.84 -15.66
CA LEU A 654 5.03 3.34 -15.97
C LEU A 654 5.08 1.89 -16.45
N LEU A 655 5.99 1.58 -17.38
CA LEU A 655 6.20 0.22 -17.88
C LEU A 655 6.66 -0.73 -16.77
N ALA A 656 7.62 -0.30 -15.93
CA ALA A 656 8.10 -1.08 -14.79
C ALA A 656 7.00 -1.34 -13.74
N PHE A 657 6.13 -0.35 -13.49
CA PHE A 657 4.97 -0.53 -12.61
C PHE A 657 4.03 -1.61 -13.16
N PHE A 658 3.65 -1.49 -14.43
CA PHE A 658 2.73 -2.43 -15.07
C PHE A 658 3.31 -3.84 -15.20
N ALA A 659 4.62 -3.97 -15.49
CA ALA A 659 5.34 -5.25 -15.52
C ALA A 659 5.08 -6.12 -14.28
N ARG A 660 5.09 -5.49 -13.09
CA ARG A 660 4.92 -6.17 -11.80
C ARG A 660 3.52 -6.10 -11.21
N TYR A 661 2.70 -5.11 -11.57
CA TYR A 661 1.40 -4.90 -10.93
C TYR A 661 0.43 -6.06 -11.20
N ARG A 662 -0.07 -6.68 -10.12
CA ARG A 662 -1.07 -7.77 -10.15
C ARG A 662 -2.30 -7.44 -9.30
N GLY A 663 -2.56 -6.14 -9.09
CA GLY A 663 -3.77 -5.67 -8.44
C GLY A 663 -4.99 -5.77 -9.35
N SER A 664 -6.17 -5.54 -8.76
CA SER A 664 -7.47 -5.69 -9.40
C SER A 664 -8.34 -4.45 -9.35
N GLU A 665 -7.84 -3.35 -8.76
CA GLU A 665 -8.60 -2.12 -8.61
C GLU A 665 -8.56 -1.29 -9.89
N GLN A 666 -9.67 -1.27 -10.64
CA GLN A 666 -9.78 -0.47 -11.86
C GLN A 666 -9.63 1.04 -11.63
N LYS A 667 -10.00 1.53 -10.44
CA LYS A 667 -9.85 2.94 -10.03
C LYS A 667 -8.40 3.41 -10.11
N VAL A 668 -7.44 2.49 -10.06
CA VAL A 668 -6.03 2.80 -10.23
C VAL A 668 -5.76 3.42 -11.61
N LEU A 669 -6.44 2.92 -12.63
CA LEU A 669 -6.27 3.39 -14.00
C LEU A 669 -6.85 4.79 -14.22
N ASP A 670 -7.79 5.25 -13.38
CA ASP A 670 -8.39 6.59 -13.51
C ASP A 670 -7.36 7.71 -13.25
N TRP A 671 -6.32 7.43 -12.46
CA TRP A 671 -5.27 8.40 -12.15
C TRP A 671 -3.91 8.03 -12.75
N ILE A 672 -3.59 6.75 -12.99
CA ILE A 672 -2.36 6.34 -13.69
C ILE A 672 -2.53 6.49 -15.21
N MET A 673 -3.68 6.10 -15.75
CA MET A 673 -3.97 6.08 -17.18
C MET A 673 -5.21 6.91 -17.55
N PRO A 674 -5.37 8.18 -17.09
CA PRO A 674 -6.42 9.04 -17.61
C PRO A 674 -6.23 9.27 -19.11
N ARG A 675 -7.29 9.69 -19.81
CA ARG A 675 -7.29 10.00 -21.26
C ARG A 675 -6.08 10.86 -21.68
N MET A 676 -5.73 11.82 -20.82
CA MET A 676 -4.57 12.71 -20.99
C MET A 676 -3.21 12.00 -20.93
N GLN A 677 -3.05 11.03 -20.03
CA GLN A 677 -1.82 10.27 -19.94
C GLN A 677 -1.67 9.34 -21.15
N VAL A 678 -2.77 8.73 -21.62
CA VAL A 678 -2.78 7.92 -22.85
C VAL A 678 -2.31 8.74 -24.05
N ALA A 679 -2.77 10.00 -24.16
CA ALA A 679 -2.33 10.92 -25.22
C ALA A 679 -0.82 11.22 -25.18
N ARG A 680 -0.18 11.15 -24.00
CA ARG A 680 1.26 11.43 -23.81
C ARG A 680 2.19 10.24 -24.06
N LEU A 681 1.65 9.02 -24.14
CA LEU A 681 2.47 7.82 -24.37
C LEU A 681 3.13 7.83 -25.75
N SER A 682 4.29 7.22 -25.84
CA SER A 682 4.95 6.96 -27.12
C SER A 682 4.16 5.95 -27.95
N CYS A 683 4.30 6.00 -29.28
CA CYS A 683 3.69 5.01 -30.17
C CYS A 683 4.20 3.59 -29.85
N ALA A 684 5.47 3.46 -29.47
CA ALA A 684 6.07 2.19 -29.08
C ALA A 684 5.41 1.59 -27.83
N ALA A 685 5.11 2.41 -26.81
CA ALA A 685 4.42 1.95 -25.62
C ALA A 685 2.97 1.50 -25.92
N ILE A 686 2.24 2.24 -26.77
CA ILE A 686 0.89 1.84 -27.21
C ILE A 686 0.93 0.51 -27.97
N GLU A 687 1.83 0.38 -28.94
CA GLU A 687 1.98 -0.85 -29.72
C GLU A 687 2.35 -2.04 -28.84
N HIS A 688 3.25 -1.82 -27.87
CA HIS A 688 3.62 -2.82 -26.87
C HIS A 688 2.38 -3.31 -26.11
N PHE A 689 1.62 -2.43 -25.47
CA PHE A 689 0.43 -2.81 -24.68
C PHE A 689 -0.63 -3.55 -25.52
N VAL A 690 -0.92 -3.04 -26.72
CA VAL A 690 -1.95 -3.62 -27.61
C VAL A 690 -1.54 -5.01 -28.10
N CYS A 691 -0.22 -5.28 -28.22
CA CYS A 691 0.29 -6.59 -28.60
C CYS A 691 0.32 -7.60 -27.43
N VAL A 692 0.77 -7.17 -26.25
CA VAL A 692 1.04 -8.09 -25.12
C VAL A 692 -0.21 -8.40 -24.29
N ILE A 693 -1.13 -7.44 -24.11
CA ILE A 693 -2.31 -7.64 -23.26
C ILE A 693 -3.21 -8.78 -23.78
N PRO A 694 -3.56 -8.85 -25.08
CA PRO A 694 -4.37 -9.96 -25.60
C PRO A 694 -3.78 -11.34 -25.31
N ARG A 695 -2.47 -11.51 -25.49
CA ARG A 695 -1.76 -12.77 -25.24
C ARG A 695 -1.85 -13.20 -23.77
N ARG A 696 -1.72 -12.24 -22.84
CA ARG A 696 -1.88 -12.50 -21.41
C ARG A 696 -3.32 -12.83 -21.04
N VAL A 697 -4.29 -12.12 -21.59
CA VAL A 697 -5.72 -12.41 -21.38
C VAL A 697 -6.06 -13.82 -21.86
N ASP A 698 -5.59 -14.23 -23.05
CA ASP A 698 -5.80 -15.58 -23.59
C ASP A 698 -5.22 -16.68 -22.68
N ARG A 699 -4.06 -16.41 -22.07
CA ARG A 699 -3.43 -17.34 -21.11
C ARG A 699 -4.25 -17.44 -19.83
N LEU A 700 -4.61 -16.29 -19.25
CA LEU A 700 -5.41 -16.22 -18.02
C LEU A 700 -6.78 -16.86 -18.17
N ALA A 701 -7.44 -16.67 -19.33
CA ALA A 701 -8.75 -17.26 -19.62
C ALA A 701 -8.72 -18.80 -19.67
N LYS A 702 -7.55 -19.41 -19.88
CA LYS A 702 -7.35 -20.87 -19.94
C LYS A 702 -6.99 -21.51 -18.61
N LEU A 703 -6.62 -20.74 -17.58
CA LEU A 703 -6.19 -21.30 -16.28
C LEU A 703 -7.37 -21.92 -15.51
N GLU A 704 -7.11 -23.05 -14.83
CA GLU A 704 -8.11 -23.78 -14.04
C GLU A 704 -8.42 -23.10 -12.70
N ASP A 705 -7.45 -22.41 -12.09
CA ASP A 705 -7.61 -21.65 -10.83
C ASP A 705 -8.08 -20.22 -11.13
N ARG A 706 -9.39 -19.97 -11.03
CA ARG A 706 -10.00 -18.81 -11.70
C ARG A 706 -10.11 -17.52 -10.88
N ARG A 707 -10.41 -17.56 -9.58
CA ARG A 707 -10.90 -16.35 -8.88
C ARG A 707 -9.89 -15.22 -8.71
N ALA A 708 -8.63 -15.52 -8.35
CA ALA A 708 -7.61 -14.47 -8.19
C ALA A 708 -7.19 -13.87 -9.54
N ASN A 709 -7.28 -14.67 -10.60
CA ASN A 709 -6.85 -14.35 -11.95
C ASN A 709 -7.91 -13.56 -12.72
N GLU A 710 -9.19 -13.86 -12.50
CA GLU A 710 -10.35 -13.19 -13.09
C GLU A 710 -10.36 -11.68 -12.81
N ASP A 711 -10.08 -11.29 -11.56
CA ASP A 711 -10.01 -9.90 -11.12
C ASP A 711 -8.87 -9.10 -11.82
N HIS A 712 -7.73 -9.74 -12.07
CA HIS A 712 -6.63 -9.10 -12.82
C HIS A 712 -6.89 -9.10 -14.33
N LEU A 713 -7.55 -10.13 -14.88
CA LEU A 713 -8.00 -10.14 -16.28
C LEU A 713 -8.90 -8.93 -16.57
N VAL A 714 -9.85 -8.63 -15.67
CA VAL A 714 -10.72 -7.45 -15.75
C VAL A 714 -9.90 -6.14 -15.76
N PHE A 715 -8.82 -6.07 -14.97
CA PHE A 715 -7.91 -4.93 -14.98
C PHE A 715 -7.16 -4.79 -16.31
N LEU A 716 -6.64 -5.89 -16.87
CA LEU A 716 -5.94 -5.90 -18.15
C LEU A 716 -6.85 -5.45 -19.29
N LEU A 717 -8.09 -5.92 -19.33
CA LEU A 717 -9.09 -5.47 -20.30
C LEU A 717 -9.38 -3.97 -20.17
N ALA A 718 -9.53 -3.47 -18.95
CA ALA A 718 -9.74 -2.05 -18.70
C ALA A 718 -8.52 -1.17 -19.07
N LEU A 719 -7.31 -1.71 -18.98
CA LEU A 719 -6.09 -1.06 -19.48
C LEU A 719 -6.07 -1.06 -21.02
N LEU A 720 -6.39 -2.20 -21.65
CA LEU A 720 -6.48 -2.32 -23.10
C LEU A 720 -7.50 -1.33 -23.69
N ALA A 721 -8.67 -1.20 -23.07
CA ALA A 721 -9.73 -0.27 -23.47
C ALA A 721 -9.24 1.18 -23.52
N ARG A 722 -8.32 1.57 -22.63
CA ARG A 722 -7.77 2.93 -22.60
C ARG A 722 -6.72 3.15 -23.69
N VAL A 723 -5.88 2.16 -23.99
CA VAL A 723 -4.78 2.30 -24.95
C VAL A 723 -5.19 2.02 -26.40
N VAL A 724 -6.19 1.15 -26.62
CA VAL A 724 -6.61 0.71 -27.96
C VAL A 724 -7.07 1.87 -28.83
N VAL A 725 -7.65 2.91 -28.21
CA VAL A 725 -8.07 4.19 -28.80
C VAL A 725 -6.98 4.86 -29.63
N ARG A 726 -5.70 4.66 -29.28
CA ARG A 726 -4.55 5.23 -29.99
C ARG A 726 -3.92 4.29 -31.01
N SER A 727 -4.47 3.09 -31.17
CA SER A 727 -3.94 2.11 -32.13
C SER A 727 -4.21 2.56 -33.56
N PRO A 728 -3.37 2.16 -34.53
CA PRO A 728 -3.71 2.26 -35.95
C PRO A 728 -5.06 1.56 -36.26
N PRO A 729 -5.89 2.09 -37.20
CA PRO A 729 -7.24 1.55 -37.48
C PRO A 729 -7.29 0.04 -37.73
N LYS A 730 -6.31 -0.49 -38.48
CA LYS A 730 -6.21 -1.94 -38.76
C LYS A 730 -5.92 -2.77 -37.51
N GLN A 731 -5.09 -2.26 -36.60
CA GLN A 731 -4.78 -2.95 -35.35
C GLN A 731 -5.95 -2.87 -34.37
N ALA A 732 -6.70 -1.76 -34.36
CA ALA A 732 -7.94 -1.63 -33.61
C ALA A 732 -8.99 -2.66 -34.10
N LEU A 733 -9.15 -2.83 -35.42
CA LEU A 733 -10.03 -3.86 -35.99
C LEU A 733 -9.58 -5.28 -35.60
N ALA A 734 -8.28 -5.58 -35.67
CA ALA A 734 -7.76 -6.87 -35.23
C ALA A 734 -8.03 -7.14 -33.73
N THR A 735 -7.91 -6.11 -32.89
CA THR A 735 -8.23 -6.20 -31.45
C THR A 735 -9.72 -6.43 -31.23
N PHE A 736 -10.58 -5.77 -32.03
CA PHE A 736 -12.02 -5.95 -32.02
C PHE A 736 -12.41 -7.39 -32.40
N GLU A 737 -11.86 -7.93 -33.49
CA GLU A 737 -12.08 -9.30 -33.95
C GLU A 737 -11.64 -10.33 -32.90
N TRP A 738 -10.46 -10.12 -32.29
CA TRP A 738 -9.97 -10.95 -31.19
C TRP A 738 -10.95 -10.96 -30.01
N MET A 739 -11.45 -9.80 -29.59
CA MET A 739 -12.38 -9.70 -28.46
C MET A 739 -13.72 -10.41 -28.73
N ILE A 740 -14.28 -10.25 -29.93
CA ILE A 740 -15.48 -10.99 -30.35
C ILE A 740 -15.22 -12.50 -30.34
N GLY A 741 -14.04 -12.93 -30.81
CA GLY A 741 -13.61 -14.33 -30.75
C GLY A 741 -13.48 -14.86 -29.32
N LEU A 742 -12.94 -14.06 -28.40
CA LEU A 742 -12.79 -14.43 -26.99
C LEU A 742 -14.16 -14.63 -26.32
N LEU A 743 -15.10 -13.70 -26.54
CA LEU A 743 -16.49 -13.79 -26.04
C LEU A 743 -17.25 -15.01 -26.62
N ALA A 744 -16.93 -15.42 -27.84
CA ALA A 744 -17.57 -16.57 -28.49
C ALA A 744 -16.99 -17.93 -28.06
N SER A 745 -15.70 -17.98 -27.71
CA SER A 745 -14.94 -19.22 -27.50
C SER A 745 -14.76 -19.61 -26.03
N THR A 746 -14.87 -18.66 -25.09
CA THR A 746 -14.60 -18.90 -23.67
C THR A 746 -15.73 -18.43 -22.77
N ALA A 747 -16.06 -19.23 -21.75
CA ALA A 747 -17.02 -18.83 -20.72
C ALA A 747 -16.33 -17.89 -19.72
N LEU A 748 -16.23 -16.60 -20.10
CA LEU A 748 -15.67 -15.55 -19.24
C LEU A 748 -16.55 -15.28 -18.01
N TRP A 749 -15.92 -14.83 -16.94
CA TRP A 749 -16.62 -14.38 -15.73
C TRP A 749 -17.37 -13.07 -15.98
N TRP A 750 -18.61 -12.95 -15.49
CA TRP A 750 -19.49 -11.83 -15.82
C TRP A 750 -18.94 -10.43 -15.51
N ARG A 751 -18.06 -10.27 -14.52
CA ARG A 751 -17.42 -8.97 -14.24
C ARG A 751 -16.49 -8.47 -15.35
N SER A 752 -16.08 -9.35 -16.26
CA SER A 752 -15.28 -8.97 -17.43
C SER A 752 -16.10 -8.37 -18.56
N TYR A 753 -17.42 -8.57 -18.59
CA TYR A 753 -18.25 -8.17 -19.72
C TYR A 753 -18.24 -6.65 -19.96
N SER A 754 -18.32 -5.85 -18.90
CA SER A 754 -18.21 -4.39 -19.02
C SER A 754 -16.83 -3.93 -19.52
N ALA A 755 -15.76 -4.60 -19.08
CA ALA A 755 -14.42 -4.31 -19.57
C ALA A 755 -14.23 -4.77 -21.03
N CYS A 756 -14.88 -5.85 -21.46
CA CYS A 756 -14.91 -6.29 -22.86
C CYS A 756 -15.63 -5.24 -23.73
N ALA A 757 -16.77 -4.73 -23.26
CA ALA A 757 -17.51 -3.67 -23.95
C ALA A 757 -16.64 -2.43 -24.14
N ALA A 758 -15.96 -1.97 -23.09
CA ALA A 758 -15.05 -0.82 -23.17
C ALA A 758 -13.88 -1.03 -24.16
N VAL A 759 -13.35 -2.26 -24.30
CA VAL A 759 -12.32 -2.57 -25.32
C VAL A 759 -12.90 -2.44 -26.73
N LEU A 760 -14.11 -2.95 -26.95
CA LEU A 760 -14.80 -2.89 -28.25
C LEU A 760 -15.15 -1.44 -28.62
N GLU A 761 -15.67 -0.67 -27.67
CA GLU A 761 -15.96 0.77 -27.79
C GLU A 761 -14.70 1.56 -28.17
N GLY A 762 -13.62 1.42 -27.39
CA GLY A 762 -12.36 2.10 -27.67
C GLY A 762 -11.73 1.69 -29.00
N ALA A 763 -11.94 0.44 -29.43
CA ALA A 763 -11.49 -0.01 -30.75
C ALA A 763 -12.31 0.64 -31.88
N ILE A 764 -13.64 0.75 -31.75
CA ILE A 764 -14.49 1.45 -32.73
C ILE A 764 -14.08 2.92 -32.85
N GLU A 765 -13.76 3.55 -31.71
CA GLU A 765 -13.31 4.95 -31.66
C GLU A 765 -12.04 5.17 -32.51
N ALA A 766 -11.07 4.25 -32.43
CA ALA A 766 -9.81 4.30 -33.17
C ALA A 766 -9.93 3.99 -34.68
N MET A 767 -11.05 3.38 -35.12
CA MET A 767 -11.23 2.95 -36.51
C MET A 767 -11.61 4.11 -37.44
N GLU A 768 -11.18 4.02 -38.69
CA GLU A 768 -11.68 4.83 -39.80
C GLU A 768 -12.99 4.24 -40.36
N PRO A 769 -13.74 4.98 -41.20
CA PRO A 769 -15.04 4.54 -41.70
C PRO A 769 -15.03 3.13 -42.32
N ASP A 770 -14.01 2.79 -43.12
CA ASP A 770 -13.92 1.49 -43.79
C ASP A 770 -13.80 0.31 -42.79
N GLU A 771 -12.98 0.47 -41.74
CA GLU A 771 -12.87 -0.52 -40.66
C GLU A 771 -14.15 -0.58 -39.82
N ARG A 772 -14.80 0.56 -39.53
CA ARG A 772 -16.07 0.60 -38.79
C ARG A 772 -17.18 -0.18 -39.51
N GLN A 773 -17.23 -0.13 -40.84
CA GLN A 773 -18.19 -0.93 -41.61
C GLN A 773 -18.02 -2.44 -41.38
N LYS A 774 -16.77 -2.92 -41.28
CA LYS A 774 -16.49 -4.33 -40.97
C LYS A 774 -16.85 -4.67 -39.53
N ALA A 775 -16.47 -3.80 -38.58
CA ALA A 775 -16.80 -3.96 -37.16
C ALA A 775 -18.31 -4.03 -36.91
N MET A 776 -19.10 -3.23 -37.65
CA MET A 776 -20.56 -3.25 -37.58
C MET A 776 -21.15 -4.60 -38.03
N GLY A 777 -20.55 -5.24 -39.05
CA GLY A 777 -20.91 -6.59 -39.47
C GLY A 777 -20.70 -7.62 -38.34
N PHE A 778 -19.52 -7.59 -37.72
CA PHE A 778 -19.22 -8.46 -36.58
C PHE A 778 -20.11 -8.17 -35.35
N ALA A 779 -20.43 -6.90 -35.09
CA ALA A 779 -21.34 -6.51 -34.01
C ALA A 779 -22.75 -7.05 -34.23
N LEU A 780 -23.22 -7.11 -35.49
CA LEU A 780 -24.53 -7.69 -35.83
C LEU A 780 -24.57 -9.19 -35.53
N ASP A 781 -23.49 -9.89 -35.90
CA ASP A 781 -23.34 -11.34 -35.75
C ASP A 781 -23.03 -11.75 -34.31
N MET A 782 -22.58 -10.82 -33.46
CA MET A 782 -22.32 -11.08 -32.04
C MET A 782 -23.55 -11.69 -31.38
N LYS A 783 -23.36 -12.76 -30.61
CA LYS A 783 -24.44 -13.45 -29.90
C LYS A 783 -25.03 -12.54 -28.81
N THR A 784 -26.33 -12.68 -28.58
CA THR A 784 -27.01 -12.13 -27.40
C THR A 784 -26.62 -12.93 -26.13
N PRO A 785 -26.84 -12.40 -24.91
CA PRO A 785 -26.43 -13.07 -23.67
C PRO A 785 -26.92 -14.52 -23.56
N GLY A 786 -28.18 -14.78 -23.91
CA GLY A 786 -28.77 -16.13 -23.87
C GLY A 786 -28.22 -17.04 -24.97
N GLU A 787 -28.00 -16.51 -26.18
CA GLU A 787 -27.36 -17.26 -27.27
C GLU A 787 -25.90 -17.64 -26.94
N ALA A 788 -25.21 -16.81 -26.17
CA ALA A 788 -23.84 -17.04 -25.73
C ALA A 788 -23.76 -17.94 -24.48
N GLY A 789 -24.87 -18.21 -23.80
CA GLY A 789 -24.89 -18.94 -22.54
C GLY A 789 -24.17 -18.19 -21.41
N ALA A 790 -24.29 -16.86 -21.39
CA ALA A 790 -23.68 -16.00 -20.38
C ALA A 790 -24.09 -16.43 -18.96
N ARG A 791 -23.16 -16.37 -18.00
CA ARG A 791 -23.38 -16.84 -16.62
C ARG A 791 -23.20 -15.70 -15.63
N GLY A 792 -24.22 -15.39 -14.84
CA GLY A 792 -24.15 -14.37 -13.80
C GLY A 792 -24.97 -13.13 -14.14
N ILE A 793 -24.37 -11.94 -14.09
CA ILE A 793 -25.07 -10.70 -14.42
C ILE A 793 -25.05 -10.48 -15.94
N GLU A 794 -26.04 -11.05 -16.63
CA GLU A 794 -26.19 -10.98 -18.09
C GLU A 794 -26.37 -9.54 -18.64
N ARG A 795 -26.81 -8.59 -17.80
CA ARG A 795 -26.99 -7.18 -18.21
C ARG A 795 -25.69 -6.49 -18.62
N ASP A 796 -24.55 -6.95 -18.09
CA ASP A 796 -23.25 -6.35 -18.34
C ASP A 796 -22.64 -6.82 -19.67
N TRP A 797 -23.31 -7.75 -20.37
CA TRP A 797 -22.91 -8.24 -21.70
C TRP A 797 -22.82 -7.10 -22.72
N PRO A 798 -21.78 -7.07 -23.58
CA PRO A 798 -21.59 -5.98 -24.54
C PRO A 798 -22.76 -5.79 -25.52
N GLU A 799 -23.07 -4.53 -25.83
CA GLU A 799 -24.00 -4.15 -26.89
C GLU A 799 -23.45 -2.91 -27.61
N LEU A 800 -23.10 -3.07 -28.89
CA LEU A 800 -22.23 -2.12 -29.59
C LEU A 800 -22.98 -1.25 -30.60
N PHE A 801 -24.25 -1.55 -30.90
CA PHE A 801 -24.99 -0.82 -31.93
C PHE A 801 -25.22 0.66 -31.59
N ASP A 802 -25.16 1.02 -30.31
CA ASP A 802 -25.29 2.40 -29.85
C ASP A 802 -24.00 3.22 -30.11
N GLU A 803 -22.87 2.57 -30.43
CA GLU A 803 -21.55 3.21 -30.64
C GLU A 803 -21.27 3.63 -32.09
N PHE A 804 -22.07 3.12 -33.05
CA PHE A 804 -21.92 3.49 -34.46
C PHE A 804 -22.73 4.75 -34.77
N SER A 805 -22.17 5.65 -35.56
CA SER A 805 -22.85 6.88 -35.96
C SER A 805 -23.99 6.61 -36.95
N ASP A 806 -24.96 7.52 -37.05
CA ASP A 806 -26.03 7.43 -38.08
C ASP A 806 -25.46 7.39 -39.51
N GLU A 807 -24.28 7.95 -39.74
CA GLU A 807 -23.58 7.85 -41.02
C GLU A 807 -23.01 6.44 -41.27
N ASP A 808 -22.39 5.83 -40.27
CA ASP A 808 -21.89 4.46 -40.35
C ASP A 808 -23.03 3.49 -40.72
N VAL A 809 -24.17 3.63 -40.05
CA VAL A 809 -25.36 2.78 -40.27
C VAL A 809 -25.96 3.02 -41.66
N ARG A 810 -25.99 4.27 -42.14
CA ARG A 810 -26.48 4.58 -43.50
C ARG A 810 -25.57 3.97 -44.57
N ASN A 811 -24.27 3.98 -44.36
CA ASN A 811 -23.29 3.41 -45.29
C ASN A 811 -23.20 1.88 -45.22
N PHE A 812 -23.72 1.27 -44.14
CA PHE A 812 -23.73 -0.18 -43.96
C PHE A 812 -24.54 -0.93 -45.03
N SER A 813 -23.90 -1.92 -45.64
CA SER A 813 -24.51 -2.80 -46.62
C SER A 813 -24.93 -4.13 -45.98
N VAL A 814 -26.21 -4.47 -46.08
CA VAL A 814 -26.75 -5.72 -45.52
C VAL A 814 -26.39 -6.87 -46.47
N SER A 815 -25.45 -7.72 -46.04
CA SER A 815 -25.07 -8.94 -46.76
C SER A 815 -26.15 -10.04 -46.64
N SER A 816 -26.06 -11.08 -47.46
CA SER A 816 -26.97 -12.25 -47.34
C SER A 816 -26.88 -12.94 -45.97
N HIS A 817 -25.70 -12.95 -45.34
CA HIS A 817 -25.51 -13.45 -43.98
C HIS A 817 -26.23 -12.57 -42.95
N ALA A 818 -26.11 -11.24 -43.09
CA ALA A 818 -26.76 -10.28 -42.22
C ALA A 818 -28.31 -10.40 -42.26
N VAL A 819 -28.90 -10.75 -43.41
CA VAL A 819 -30.34 -11.02 -43.52
C VAL A 819 -30.77 -12.18 -42.61
N ALA A 820 -30.05 -13.31 -42.65
CA ALA A 820 -30.35 -14.46 -41.79
C ALA A 820 -30.19 -14.13 -40.30
N ARG A 821 -29.19 -13.28 -39.96
CA ARG A 821 -29.01 -12.80 -38.59
C ARG A 821 -30.16 -11.89 -38.14
N ILE A 822 -30.63 -10.98 -39.00
CA ILE A 822 -31.79 -10.12 -38.73
C ILE A 822 -33.04 -10.96 -38.43
N ASP A 823 -33.29 -12.02 -39.21
CA ASP A 823 -34.43 -12.91 -38.98
C ASP A 823 -34.31 -13.67 -37.63
N THR A 824 -33.09 -14.02 -37.24
CA THR A 824 -32.82 -14.60 -35.92
C THR A 824 -33.13 -13.59 -34.80
N LEU A 825 -32.70 -12.34 -34.95
CA LEU A 825 -33.01 -11.26 -33.99
C LEU A 825 -34.52 -11.00 -33.91
N LEU A 826 -35.26 -11.06 -35.01
CA LEU A 826 -36.72 -10.92 -35.02
C LEU A 826 -37.39 -12.03 -34.19
N ASN A 827 -36.92 -13.27 -34.30
CA ASN A 827 -37.39 -14.38 -33.47
C ASN A 827 -37.08 -14.16 -31.99
N LEU A 828 -35.90 -13.61 -31.65
CA LEU A 828 -35.56 -13.26 -30.27
C LEU A 828 -36.44 -12.13 -29.72
N VAL A 829 -36.79 -11.13 -30.54
CA VAL A 829 -37.76 -10.10 -30.11
C VAL A 829 -39.11 -10.74 -29.79
N LYS A 830 -39.56 -11.69 -30.60
CA LYS A 830 -40.85 -12.35 -30.41
C LYS A 830 -40.87 -13.26 -29.17
N ASP A 831 -39.96 -14.22 -29.10
CA ASP A 831 -40.02 -15.37 -28.18
C ASP A 831 -38.83 -15.46 -27.20
N GLY A 832 -37.84 -14.56 -27.31
CA GLY A 832 -36.62 -14.58 -26.48
C GLY A 832 -36.84 -14.15 -25.02
N ALA A 833 -35.86 -14.43 -24.17
CA ALA A 833 -35.83 -13.95 -22.79
C ALA A 833 -35.73 -12.41 -22.74
N GLU A 834 -36.03 -11.81 -21.58
CA GLU A 834 -36.07 -10.34 -21.41
C GLU A 834 -34.83 -9.62 -21.97
N LEU A 835 -33.64 -10.09 -21.61
CA LEU A 835 -32.39 -9.47 -22.05
C LEU A 835 -32.14 -9.66 -23.55
N ASP A 836 -32.34 -10.87 -24.08
CA ASP A 836 -32.14 -11.14 -25.50
C ASP A 836 -33.13 -10.37 -26.38
N ARG A 837 -34.40 -10.29 -25.94
CA ARG A 837 -35.44 -9.48 -26.58
C ARG A 837 -35.03 -8.01 -26.60
N GLY A 838 -34.54 -7.47 -25.49
CA GLY A 838 -34.05 -6.10 -25.40
C GLY A 838 -32.85 -5.81 -26.31
N ARG A 839 -31.83 -6.67 -26.29
CA ARG A 839 -30.62 -6.53 -27.14
C ARG A 839 -30.95 -6.64 -28.62
N ALA A 840 -31.73 -7.64 -29.01
CA ALA A 840 -32.19 -7.80 -30.39
C ALA A 840 -32.97 -6.58 -30.87
N LEU A 841 -33.85 -6.04 -30.02
CA LEU A 841 -34.63 -4.85 -30.35
C LEU A 841 -33.77 -3.59 -30.49
N ARG A 842 -32.71 -3.41 -29.68
CA ARG A 842 -31.76 -2.30 -29.83
C ARG A 842 -31.08 -2.30 -31.20
N ARG A 843 -30.61 -3.46 -31.66
CA ARG A 843 -29.95 -3.59 -32.98
C ARG A 843 -30.93 -3.36 -34.13
N LEU A 844 -32.10 -4.00 -34.07
CA LEU A 844 -33.13 -3.88 -35.09
C LEU A 844 -33.69 -2.45 -35.18
N LYS A 845 -33.77 -1.73 -34.06
CA LYS A 845 -34.16 -0.31 -34.02
C LYS A 845 -33.24 0.55 -34.89
N VAL A 846 -31.93 0.40 -34.73
CA VAL A 846 -30.93 1.17 -35.49
C VAL A 846 -31.05 0.87 -36.99
N LEU A 847 -31.18 -0.41 -37.37
CA LEU A 847 -31.37 -0.82 -38.76
C LEU A 847 -32.70 -0.36 -39.35
N TYR A 848 -33.79 -0.38 -38.57
CA TYR A 848 -35.10 0.10 -38.99
C TYR A 848 -35.08 1.60 -39.28
N ARG A 849 -34.51 2.41 -38.39
CA ARG A 849 -34.37 3.87 -38.56
C ARG A 849 -33.58 4.23 -39.82
N ALA A 850 -32.54 3.45 -40.15
CA ALA A 850 -31.74 3.66 -41.35
C ALA A 850 -32.37 3.06 -42.63
N GLY A 851 -33.59 2.52 -42.56
CA GLY A 851 -34.30 1.95 -43.72
C GLY A 851 -33.64 0.67 -44.27
N LYS A 852 -32.94 -0.10 -43.42
CA LYS A 852 -32.19 -1.30 -43.82
C LYS A 852 -33.00 -2.60 -43.71
N LEU A 853 -34.19 -2.56 -43.11
CA LEU A 853 -35.10 -3.70 -43.04
C LEU A 853 -36.01 -3.74 -44.27
N THR A 854 -36.32 -4.95 -44.76
CA THR A 854 -37.34 -5.13 -45.82
C THR A 854 -38.75 -4.80 -45.29
N SER A 855 -39.72 -4.66 -46.20
CA SER A 855 -41.14 -4.48 -45.84
C SER A 855 -41.62 -5.59 -44.91
N ASP A 856 -41.30 -6.83 -45.26
CA ASP A 856 -41.77 -8.03 -44.57
C ASP A 856 -41.13 -8.14 -43.18
N GLN A 857 -39.84 -7.82 -43.07
CA GLN A 857 -39.13 -7.75 -41.78
C GLN A 857 -39.67 -6.63 -40.89
N SER A 858 -40.05 -5.49 -41.47
CA SER A 858 -40.64 -4.37 -40.73
C SER A 858 -42.02 -4.74 -40.16
N GLU A 859 -42.83 -5.47 -40.93
CA GLU A 859 -44.13 -5.98 -40.47
C GLU A 859 -43.98 -7.09 -39.42
N ALA A 860 -42.99 -7.98 -39.60
CA ALA A 860 -42.63 -8.98 -38.60
C ALA A 860 -42.17 -8.35 -37.28
N LEU A 861 -41.35 -7.29 -37.36
CA LEU A 861 -40.89 -6.53 -36.19
C LEU A 861 -42.06 -5.89 -35.45
N ASN A 862 -42.99 -5.26 -36.17
CA ASN A 862 -44.22 -4.69 -35.59
C ASN A 862 -44.99 -5.76 -34.79
N SER A 863 -45.22 -6.91 -35.41
CA SER A 863 -45.95 -8.00 -34.79
C SER A 863 -45.23 -8.54 -33.55
N ALA A 864 -43.90 -8.69 -33.61
CA ALA A 864 -43.08 -9.21 -32.51
C ALA A 864 -43.01 -8.27 -31.29
N ILE A 865 -42.89 -6.96 -31.51
CA ILE A 865 -42.87 -5.95 -30.44
C ILE A 865 -44.18 -6.00 -29.65
N TRP A 866 -45.30 -5.86 -30.36
CA TRP A 866 -46.62 -5.68 -29.75
C TRP A 866 -47.32 -6.98 -29.34
N ALA A 867 -46.73 -8.15 -29.60
CA ALA A 867 -47.23 -9.44 -29.12
C ALA A 867 -47.06 -9.61 -27.59
N ARG A 868 -46.14 -8.88 -26.96
CA ARG A 868 -45.83 -8.97 -25.52
C ARG A 868 -45.86 -7.58 -24.89
N CYS A 869 -46.96 -7.28 -24.21
CA CYS A 869 -47.19 -6.02 -23.51
C CYS A 869 -47.42 -6.27 -22.02
N GLY A 870 -46.93 -5.35 -21.18
CA GLY A 870 -47.15 -5.37 -19.74
C GLY A 870 -48.51 -4.80 -19.33
N ALA A 871 -48.76 -4.73 -18.02
CA ALA A 871 -50.02 -4.22 -17.45
C ALA A 871 -50.36 -2.78 -17.87
N GLY A 872 -49.36 -1.96 -18.20
CA GLY A 872 -49.54 -0.58 -18.67
C GLY A 872 -49.73 -0.44 -20.19
N GLY A 873 -49.86 -1.54 -20.94
CA GLY A 873 -50.02 -1.54 -22.40
C GLY A 873 -48.72 -1.35 -23.20
N TRP A 874 -47.64 -0.87 -22.56
CA TRP A 874 -46.30 -0.78 -23.18
C TRP A 874 -45.70 -2.17 -23.42
N PRO A 875 -44.90 -2.35 -24.50
CA PRO A 875 -44.13 -3.58 -24.69
C PRO A 875 -43.24 -3.88 -23.48
N CYS A 876 -43.37 -5.08 -22.92
CA CYS A 876 -42.59 -5.52 -21.75
C CYS A 876 -41.33 -6.28 -22.15
N ASP A 877 -40.45 -6.48 -21.16
CA ASP A 877 -39.23 -7.29 -21.28
C ASP A 877 -38.28 -6.79 -22.38
N THR A 878 -38.13 -5.46 -22.51
CA THR A 878 -37.29 -4.84 -23.56
C THR A 878 -36.11 -4.02 -23.03
N GLN A 879 -36.13 -3.60 -21.76
CA GLN A 879 -35.16 -2.65 -21.20
C GLN A 879 -35.02 -1.34 -21.99
N LEU A 880 -36.06 -0.99 -22.76
CA LEU A 880 -36.13 0.25 -23.52
C LEU A 880 -37.09 1.22 -22.85
N HIS A 881 -36.76 2.50 -22.91
CA HIS A 881 -37.64 3.55 -22.45
C HIS A 881 -38.88 3.68 -23.36
N PRO A 882 -40.08 3.96 -22.81
CA PRO A 882 -41.31 4.17 -23.56
C PRO A 882 -41.20 5.04 -24.81
N TRP A 883 -40.43 6.13 -24.77
CA TRP A 883 -40.26 7.02 -25.93
C TRP A 883 -39.66 6.33 -27.16
N VAL A 884 -38.89 5.26 -26.98
CA VAL A 884 -38.24 4.51 -28.08
C VAL A 884 -39.27 3.89 -29.02
N PHE A 885 -40.45 3.50 -28.50
CA PHE A 885 -41.51 2.88 -29.30
C PHE A 885 -42.25 3.87 -30.22
N LEU A 886 -42.04 5.18 -30.04
CA LEU A 886 -42.55 6.20 -30.96
C LEU A 886 -41.81 6.20 -32.31
N GLU A 887 -40.62 5.59 -32.35
CA GLU A 887 -39.80 5.50 -33.56
C GLU A 887 -39.75 4.10 -34.16
N LEU A 888 -40.41 3.14 -33.52
CA LEU A 888 -40.50 1.75 -33.95
C LEU A 888 -41.86 1.48 -34.65
N PRO A 889 -41.99 0.36 -35.37
CA PRO A 889 -43.27 -0.02 -35.95
C PRO A 889 -44.42 -0.12 -34.92
N GLY A 890 -45.64 0.23 -35.33
CA GLY A 890 -46.83 0.26 -34.46
C GLY A 890 -47.05 1.58 -33.72
N GLU A 891 -46.49 2.65 -34.28
CA GLU A 891 -46.49 4.02 -33.77
C GLU A 891 -47.84 4.53 -33.25
N ASN A 892 -48.97 4.23 -33.92
CA ASN A 892 -50.29 4.68 -33.48
C ASN A 892 -50.63 4.23 -32.06
N ARG A 893 -50.19 3.02 -31.66
CA ARG A 893 -50.38 2.50 -30.30
C ARG A 893 -49.45 3.20 -29.31
N ALA A 894 -48.18 3.39 -29.69
CA ALA A 894 -47.20 4.10 -28.87
C ALA A 894 -47.62 5.56 -28.62
N ASN A 895 -48.11 6.26 -29.65
CA ASN A 895 -48.60 7.64 -29.55
C ASN A 895 -49.76 7.75 -28.54
N ALA A 896 -50.72 6.82 -28.58
CA ALA A 896 -51.83 6.79 -27.63
C ALA A 896 -51.35 6.56 -26.19
N LEU A 897 -50.47 5.58 -25.96
CA LEU A 897 -49.91 5.28 -24.64
C LEU A 897 -49.02 6.41 -24.11
N PHE A 898 -48.28 7.09 -24.98
CA PHE A 898 -47.45 8.23 -24.59
C PHE A 898 -48.29 9.40 -24.06
N LEU A 899 -49.39 9.72 -24.75
CA LEU A 899 -50.34 10.74 -24.28
C LEU A 899 -50.98 10.34 -22.95
N GLU A 900 -51.48 9.11 -22.84
CA GLU A 900 -52.22 8.64 -21.67
C GLU A 900 -51.35 8.43 -20.43
N LYS A 901 -50.12 7.92 -20.58
CA LYS A 901 -49.29 7.49 -19.44
C LYS A 901 -48.14 8.43 -19.12
N ILE A 902 -47.56 9.09 -20.13
CA ILE A 902 -46.38 9.96 -19.93
C ILE A 902 -46.82 11.42 -19.82
N VAL A 903 -47.54 11.93 -20.82
CA VAL A 903 -47.98 13.33 -20.83
C VAL A 903 -49.02 13.58 -19.72
N SER A 904 -50.08 12.77 -19.67
CA SER A 904 -51.09 12.91 -18.60
C SER A 904 -50.52 12.62 -17.22
N GLY A 905 -49.58 11.67 -17.07
CA GLY A 905 -48.94 11.39 -15.78
C GLY A 905 -48.19 12.60 -15.21
N VAL A 906 -47.41 13.30 -16.05
CA VAL A 906 -46.73 14.55 -15.65
C VAL A 906 -47.73 15.68 -15.42
N ALA A 907 -48.77 15.79 -16.25
CA ALA A 907 -49.85 16.76 -16.06
C ALA A 907 -50.58 16.57 -14.72
N ASP A 908 -50.75 15.33 -14.27
CA ASP A 908 -51.38 14.95 -13.00
C ASP A 908 -50.45 15.13 -11.77
N GLY A 909 -49.22 15.62 -11.97
CA GLY A 909 -48.28 15.93 -10.89
C GLY A 909 -47.25 14.83 -10.59
N GLN A 910 -47.19 13.76 -11.38
CA GLN A 910 -46.14 12.74 -11.21
C GLN A 910 -44.83 13.28 -11.79
N ILE A 911 -43.88 13.64 -10.93
CA ILE A 911 -42.58 14.16 -11.32
C ILE A 911 -41.49 13.21 -10.82
N ALA A 912 -40.90 12.46 -11.74
CA ALA A 912 -39.80 11.55 -11.49
C ALA A 912 -38.80 11.61 -12.66
N HIS A 913 -37.50 11.50 -12.36
CA HIS A 913 -36.44 11.64 -13.36
C HIS A 913 -36.67 10.79 -14.63
N GLU A 914 -37.01 9.51 -14.49
CA GLU A 914 -37.27 8.61 -15.63
C GLU A 914 -38.49 9.04 -16.45
N LEU A 915 -39.54 9.55 -15.81
CA LEU A 915 -40.75 10.02 -16.49
C LEU A 915 -40.46 11.30 -17.28
N LEU A 916 -39.65 12.21 -16.72
CA LEU A 916 -39.21 13.43 -17.40
C LEU A 916 -38.27 13.14 -18.58
N ILE A 917 -37.39 12.14 -18.48
CA ILE A 917 -36.57 11.66 -19.62
C ILE A 917 -37.49 11.19 -20.76
N ASN A 918 -38.51 10.39 -20.44
CA ASN A 918 -39.46 9.91 -21.43
C ASN A 918 -40.27 11.04 -22.07
N LEU A 919 -40.74 11.98 -21.26
CA LEU A 919 -41.50 13.12 -21.75
C LEU A 919 -40.65 13.99 -22.68
N ASP A 920 -39.42 14.31 -22.29
CA ASP A 920 -38.51 15.16 -23.06
C ASP A 920 -38.21 14.53 -24.43
N ALA A 921 -37.65 13.32 -24.43
CA ALA A 921 -37.29 12.63 -25.66
C ALA A 921 -38.52 12.32 -26.53
N GLY A 922 -39.64 11.94 -25.91
CA GLY A 922 -40.85 11.57 -26.64
C GLY A 922 -41.56 12.75 -27.29
N LEU A 923 -41.56 13.94 -26.67
CA LEU A 923 -42.16 15.15 -27.26
C LEU A 923 -41.46 15.57 -28.55
N GLU A 924 -40.15 15.38 -28.67
CA GLU A 924 -39.40 15.62 -29.91
C GLU A 924 -39.80 14.66 -31.05
N ARG A 925 -40.34 13.48 -30.73
CA ARG A 925 -40.51 12.35 -31.68
C ARG A 925 -41.96 11.99 -31.98
N ILE A 926 -42.90 12.40 -31.12
CA ILE A 926 -44.32 12.14 -31.30
C ILE A 926 -44.85 12.82 -32.58
N LYS A 927 -45.55 12.06 -33.43
CA LYS A 927 -46.13 12.60 -34.67
C LYS A 927 -47.56 13.13 -34.51
N VAL A 928 -48.17 12.87 -33.36
CA VAL A 928 -49.52 13.37 -33.01
C VAL A 928 -49.40 14.69 -32.26
N VAL A 929 -50.32 15.61 -32.54
CA VAL A 929 -50.39 16.90 -31.83
C VAL A 929 -50.80 16.66 -30.38
N VAL A 930 -49.95 17.07 -29.45
CA VAL A 930 -50.24 17.02 -28.00
C VAL A 930 -51.15 18.19 -27.62
N PRO A 931 -52.26 17.97 -26.89
CA PRO A 931 -53.14 19.05 -26.43
C PRO A 931 -52.40 20.10 -25.59
N LYS A 932 -52.59 21.38 -25.93
CA LYS A 932 -51.92 22.51 -25.26
C LYS A 932 -52.25 22.57 -23.76
N ASP A 933 -53.49 22.29 -23.38
CA ASP A 933 -53.93 22.31 -21.97
C ASP A 933 -53.13 21.33 -21.10
N LEU A 934 -52.81 20.14 -21.64
CA LEU A 934 -51.98 19.15 -20.94
C LEU A 934 -50.53 19.62 -20.81
N LEU A 935 -49.97 20.25 -21.86
CA LEU A 935 -48.61 20.80 -21.80
C LEU A 935 -48.50 21.92 -20.75
N VAL A 936 -49.52 22.77 -20.63
CA VAL A 936 -49.58 23.82 -19.59
C VAL A 936 -49.63 23.20 -18.20
N LEU A 937 -50.40 22.13 -18.00
CA LEU A 937 -50.40 21.38 -16.74
C LEU A 937 -49.02 20.75 -16.44
N CYS A 938 -48.35 20.17 -17.43
CA CYS A 938 -46.99 19.65 -17.25
C CYS A 938 -46.00 20.74 -16.80
N VAL A 939 -46.08 21.95 -17.39
CA VAL A 939 -45.24 23.09 -16.98
C VAL A 939 -45.50 23.47 -15.53
N LYS A 940 -46.77 23.54 -15.11
CA LYS A 940 -47.14 23.81 -13.71
C LYS A 940 -46.58 22.75 -12.76
N SER A 941 -46.86 21.47 -13.04
CA SER A 941 -46.38 20.35 -12.24
C SER A 941 -44.85 20.33 -12.10
N CYS A 942 -44.12 20.66 -13.16
CA CYS A 942 -42.66 20.77 -13.11
C CYS A 942 -42.18 21.92 -12.22
N LEU A 943 -42.84 23.08 -12.26
CA LEU A 943 -42.47 24.24 -11.44
C LEU A 943 -42.93 24.09 -9.98
N ASP A 944 -44.02 23.36 -9.74
CA ASP A 944 -44.57 23.06 -8.42
C ASP A 944 -43.82 21.91 -7.72
N TRP A 945 -42.98 21.18 -8.45
CA TRP A 945 -42.15 20.13 -7.88
C TRP A 945 -41.17 20.70 -6.84
N ALA A 946 -41.07 20.01 -5.71
CA ALA A 946 -40.08 20.24 -4.67
C ALA A 946 -39.46 18.90 -4.26
N PRO A 947 -38.18 18.89 -3.86
CA PRO A 947 -37.57 17.69 -3.30
C PRO A 947 -38.26 17.30 -1.98
N ASP A 948 -38.23 16.01 -1.66
CA ASP A 948 -38.84 15.49 -0.44
C ASP A 948 -38.21 16.15 0.81
N ALA A 949 -39.04 16.48 1.81
CA ALA A 949 -38.62 17.24 2.98
C ALA A 949 -37.54 16.52 3.80
N ARG A 950 -36.45 17.24 4.12
CA ARG A 950 -35.30 16.72 4.90
C ARG A 950 -35.61 16.41 6.38
N GLU A 951 -36.76 16.86 6.90
CA GLU A 951 -36.98 16.98 8.34
C GLU A 951 -37.27 15.65 9.06
N ASP A 952 -37.66 14.58 8.36
CA ASP A 952 -38.15 13.33 8.98
C ASP A 952 -37.16 12.14 8.95
N ARG A 953 -35.93 12.29 8.42
CA ARG A 953 -34.98 11.17 8.24
C ARG A 953 -33.58 11.47 8.79
N HIS A 954 -32.96 10.46 9.39
CA HIS A 954 -31.58 10.54 9.89
C HIS A 954 -30.59 10.81 8.74
N PRO A 955 -29.64 11.76 8.86
CA PRO A 955 -28.76 12.19 7.76
C PRO A 955 -28.00 11.07 7.05
N LEU A 956 -27.53 10.07 7.79
CA LEU A 956 -26.88 8.87 7.23
C LEU A 956 -27.84 7.98 6.41
N SER A 957 -29.11 7.86 6.82
CA SER A 957 -30.12 7.09 6.09
C SER A 957 -30.49 7.76 4.77
N TRP A 958 -30.51 9.09 4.75
CA TRP A 958 -30.78 9.89 3.56
C TRP A 958 -29.60 9.89 2.59
N ALA A 959 -28.36 9.98 3.09
CA ALA A 959 -27.16 9.88 2.26
C ALA A 959 -27.01 8.49 1.60
N LEU A 960 -27.42 7.43 2.30
CA LEU A 960 -27.38 6.05 1.77
C LEU A 960 -28.56 5.71 0.85
N SER A 961 -29.71 6.41 0.95
CA SER A 961 -30.86 6.17 0.06
C SER A 961 -30.61 6.70 -1.37
N GLY A 962 -29.67 7.64 -1.53
CA GLY A 962 -29.37 8.26 -2.82
C GLY A 962 -30.48 9.20 -3.31
N ASP A 963 -31.41 9.59 -2.43
CA ASP A 963 -32.55 10.44 -2.76
C ASP A 963 -32.08 11.85 -3.16
N ASP A 964 -31.09 12.42 -2.46
CA ASP A 964 -30.52 13.75 -2.79
C ASP A 964 -29.92 13.82 -4.21
N SER A 965 -29.26 12.73 -4.67
CA SER A 965 -28.74 12.65 -6.05
C SER A 965 -29.86 12.54 -7.08
N ARG A 966 -30.95 11.85 -6.76
CA ARG A 966 -32.11 11.69 -7.65
C ARG A 966 -32.90 12.99 -7.76
N ASP A 967 -33.06 13.71 -6.65
CA ASP A 967 -33.71 15.02 -6.62
C ASP A 967 -32.90 16.05 -7.39
N GLN A 968 -31.57 16.09 -7.21
CA GLN A 968 -30.71 16.95 -8.03
C GLN A 968 -30.80 16.63 -9.52
N ALA A 969 -30.82 15.34 -9.90
CA ALA A 969 -30.99 14.93 -11.29
C ALA A 969 -32.38 15.29 -11.85
N THR A 970 -33.42 15.19 -11.03
CA THR A 970 -34.79 15.60 -11.38
C THR A 970 -34.88 17.11 -11.57
N GLY A 971 -34.36 17.90 -10.62
CA GLY A 971 -34.27 19.35 -10.70
C GLY A 971 -33.51 19.84 -11.94
N ARG A 972 -32.35 19.22 -12.24
CA ARG A 972 -31.63 19.50 -13.49
C ARG A 972 -32.49 19.20 -14.72
N LYS A 973 -33.17 18.04 -14.75
CA LYS A 973 -33.96 17.63 -15.91
C LYS A 973 -35.18 18.53 -16.14
N ILE A 974 -35.78 19.08 -15.09
CA ILE A 974 -36.93 19.99 -15.19
C ILE A 974 -36.58 21.23 -16.03
N GLY A 975 -35.49 21.94 -15.71
CA GLY A 975 -35.13 23.16 -16.46
C GLY A 975 -34.79 22.85 -17.93
N GLU A 976 -34.13 21.73 -18.21
CA GLU A 976 -33.84 21.27 -19.57
C GLU A 976 -35.12 20.95 -20.37
N LEU A 977 -36.03 20.19 -19.76
CA LEU A 977 -37.32 19.81 -20.35
C LEU A 977 -38.19 21.04 -20.64
N LEU A 978 -38.25 21.99 -19.70
CA LEU A 978 -38.97 23.25 -19.88
C LEU A 978 -38.41 24.03 -21.06
N ALA A 979 -37.08 24.14 -21.16
CA ALA A 979 -36.40 24.88 -22.20
C ALA A 979 -36.56 24.26 -23.59
N ARG A 980 -36.34 22.95 -23.72
CA ARG A 980 -36.23 22.25 -25.01
C ARG A 980 -37.57 21.76 -25.55
N SER A 981 -38.47 21.31 -24.67
CA SER A 981 -39.61 20.50 -25.10
C SER A 981 -40.97 21.09 -24.74
N LEU A 982 -41.17 21.59 -23.52
CA LEU A 982 -42.48 22.08 -23.09
C LEU A 982 -42.77 23.49 -23.59
N LEU A 983 -41.95 24.48 -23.21
CA LEU A 983 -42.23 25.88 -23.51
C LEU A 983 -42.18 26.17 -25.01
N THR A 984 -41.37 25.42 -25.78
CA THR A 984 -41.27 25.55 -27.26
C THR A 984 -42.60 25.36 -27.98
N ARG A 985 -43.53 24.61 -27.40
CA ARG A 985 -44.83 24.23 -28.00
C ARG A 985 -46.01 25.11 -27.55
N LEU A 986 -45.73 26.11 -26.71
CA LEU A 986 -46.74 26.99 -26.13
C LEU A 986 -46.56 28.43 -26.62
N ASP A 987 -47.67 29.17 -26.61
CA ASP A 987 -47.73 30.62 -26.82
C ASP A 987 -48.04 31.34 -25.50
N VAL A 988 -47.77 32.65 -25.44
CA VAL A 988 -48.02 33.50 -24.26
C VAL A 988 -49.46 33.40 -23.75
N LYS A 989 -50.42 33.34 -24.67
CA LYS A 989 -51.87 33.22 -24.38
C LYS A 989 -52.26 31.90 -23.71
N ASP A 990 -51.43 30.87 -23.84
CA ASP A 990 -51.69 29.54 -23.28
C ASP A 990 -51.18 29.46 -21.83
N LEU A 991 -50.34 30.39 -21.39
CA LEU A 991 -49.63 30.36 -20.10
C LEU A 991 -50.19 31.38 -19.10
N PRO A 992 -50.38 30.99 -17.83
CA PRO A 992 -50.64 31.92 -16.73
C PRO A 992 -49.58 33.03 -16.58
N GLU A 993 -50.00 34.20 -16.09
CA GLU A 993 -49.12 35.38 -15.94
C GLU A 993 -47.99 35.19 -14.91
N ASP A 994 -48.13 34.31 -13.92
CA ASP A 994 -47.17 34.09 -12.84
C ASP A 994 -45.96 33.22 -13.24
N ILE A 995 -46.08 32.44 -14.33
CA ILE A 995 -45.02 31.51 -14.78
C ILE A 995 -43.75 32.27 -15.16
N ALA A 996 -43.88 33.43 -15.81
CA ALA A 996 -42.74 34.25 -16.22
C ALA A 996 -41.88 34.68 -15.02
N GLU A 997 -42.51 35.07 -13.91
CA GLU A 997 -41.81 35.47 -12.69
C GLU A 997 -41.10 34.28 -12.04
N ARG A 998 -41.76 33.11 -11.98
CA ARG A 998 -41.20 31.89 -11.39
C ARG A 998 -39.97 31.38 -12.15
N LEU A 999 -39.94 31.51 -13.48
CA LEU A 999 -38.82 31.06 -14.32
C LEU A 999 -37.57 31.96 -14.20
N ILE A 1000 -37.74 33.22 -13.80
CA ILE A 1000 -36.65 34.21 -13.72
C ILE A 1000 -36.11 34.36 -12.30
N ASP A 1001 -36.95 34.08 -11.30
CA ASP A 1001 -36.59 34.18 -9.88
C ASP A 1001 -35.91 32.89 -9.38
N THR A 1002 -34.58 32.84 -9.53
CA THR A 1002 -33.77 31.70 -9.06
C THR A 1002 -33.77 31.55 -7.54
N GLU A 1003 -34.14 32.58 -6.79
CA GLU A 1003 -34.21 32.52 -5.32
C GLU A 1003 -35.46 31.76 -4.86
N ARG A 1004 -36.54 31.78 -5.65
CA ARG A 1004 -37.78 31.04 -5.37
C ARG A 1004 -37.67 29.54 -5.65
N LEU A 1005 -36.82 29.12 -6.57
CA LEU A 1005 -36.68 27.72 -7.00
C LEU A 1005 -35.20 27.26 -6.99
N PRO A 1006 -34.49 27.35 -5.84
CA PRO A 1006 -33.06 27.05 -5.77
C PRO A 1006 -32.73 25.57 -6.02
N HIS A 1007 -33.71 24.66 -5.87
CA HIS A 1007 -33.60 23.24 -6.15
C HIS A 1007 -33.65 22.90 -7.65
N ILE A 1008 -34.09 23.83 -8.50
CA ILE A 1008 -34.08 23.68 -9.97
C ILE A 1008 -32.86 24.44 -10.50
N SER A 1009 -31.68 23.84 -10.34
CA SER A 1009 -30.40 24.47 -10.70
C SER A 1009 -30.23 24.75 -12.20
N SER A 1010 -31.09 24.20 -13.05
CA SER A 1010 -31.07 24.34 -14.51
C SER A 1010 -32.01 25.38 -15.09
N LEU A 1011 -32.65 26.23 -14.25
CA LEU A 1011 -33.57 27.27 -14.72
C LEU A 1011 -32.97 28.20 -15.78
N ALA A 1012 -31.65 28.43 -15.75
CA ALA A 1012 -30.96 29.23 -16.75
C ALA A 1012 -31.16 28.72 -18.20
N ALA A 1013 -31.42 27.42 -18.40
CA ALA A 1013 -31.74 26.85 -19.70
C ALA A 1013 -33.01 27.47 -20.32
N THR A 1014 -33.95 27.94 -19.50
CA THR A 1014 -35.24 28.49 -19.96
C THR A 1014 -35.15 29.94 -20.46
N ALA A 1015 -34.01 30.60 -20.30
CA ALA A 1015 -33.86 32.03 -20.58
C ALA A 1015 -34.26 32.43 -22.02
N PHE A 1016 -33.94 31.61 -23.01
CA PHE A 1016 -34.40 31.84 -24.40
C PHE A 1016 -35.93 31.80 -24.51
N GLN A 1017 -36.56 30.79 -23.92
CA GLN A 1017 -38.02 30.64 -23.96
C GLN A 1017 -38.72 31.79 -23.24
N VAL A 1018 -38.15 32.25 -22.13
CA VAL A 1018 -38.63 33.43 -21.41
C VAL A 1018 -38.56 34.68 -22.29
N ALA A 1019 -37.44 34.92 -22.98
CA ALA A 1019 -37.30 36.06 -23.88
C ALA A 1019 -38.24 35.98 -25.11
N ARG A 1020 -38.47 34.76 -25.63
CA ARG A 1020 -39.38 34.49 -26.75
C ARG A 1020 -40.84 34.73 -26.39
N LEU A 1021 -41.28 34.21 -25.25
CA LEU A 1021 -42.66 34.29 -24.80
C LEU A 1021 -42.96 35.66 -24.18
N TRP A 1022 -42.05 36.21 -23.38
CA TRP A 1022 -42.26 37.51 -22.74
C TRP A 1022 -41.12 38.49 -23.09
N PRO A 1023 -41.21 39.19 -24.23
CA PRO A 1023 -40.18 40.13 -24.67
C PRO A 1023 -39.82 41.21 -23.63
N SER A 1024 -40.78 41.64 -22.79
CA SER A 1024 -40.52 42.59 -21.68
C SER A 1024 -39.57 42.05 -20.61
N TYR A 1025 -39.41 40.73 -20.50
CA TYR A 1025 -38.53 40.07 -19.54
C TYR A 1025 -37.17 39.68 -20.13
N GLN A 1026 -36.92 39.96 -21.42
CA GLN A 1026 -35.66 39.66 -22.10
C GLN A 1026 -34.41 40.18 -21.34
N PRO A 1027 -34.37 41.42 -20.79
CA PRO A 1027 -33.21 41.87 -20.03
C PRO A 1027 -32.91 41.00 -18.79
N ARG A 1028 -33.96 40.50 -18.14
CA ARG A 1028 -33.83 39.61 -16.96
C ARG A 1028 -33.38 38.21 -17.37
N ALA A 1029 -33.84 37.70 -18.50
CA ALA A 1029 -33.35 36.44 -19.06
C ALA A 1029 -31.84 36.49 -19.37
N PHE A 1030 -31.33 37.60 -19.89
CA PHE A 1030 -29.88 37.78 -20.07
C PHE A 1030 -29.10 37.93 -18.76
N VAL A 1031 -29.71 38.50 -17.71
CA VAL A 1031 -29.10 38.50 -16.36
C VAL A 1031 -28.95 37.06 -15.85
N LEU A 1032 -29.94 36.20 -16.08
CA LEU A 1032 -29.91 34.79 -15.69
C LEU A 1032 -28.79 34.00 -16.39
N ILE A 1033 -28.57 34.22 -17.69
CA ILE A 1033 -27.45 33.62 -18.44
C ILE A 1033 -26.11 34.13 -17.89
N ARG A 1034 -25.97 35.44 -17.70
CA ARG A 1034 -24.71 36.03 -17.21
C ARG A 1034 -24.36 35.59 -15.79
N SER A 1035 -25.34 35.51 -14.89
CA SER A 1035 -25.10 35.04 -13.52
C SER A 1035 -24.73 33.56 -13.46
N ALA A 1036 -25.31 32.75 -14.35
CA ALA A 1036 -24.99 31.34 -14.50
C ALA A 1036 -23.55 31.14 -15.03
N ILE A 1037 -23.16 31.80 -16.12
CA ILE A 1037 -21.81 31.68 -16.70
C ILE A 1037 -20.72 32.25 -15.79
N ALA A 1038 -21.03 33.28 -15.00
CA ALA A 1038 -20.09 33.82 -14.01
C ALA A 1038 -19.89 32.89 -12.79
N SER A 1039 -20.64 31.78 -12.69
CA SER A 1039 -20.49 30.80 -11.61
C SER A 1039 -19.27 29.91 -11.81
N ARG A 1040 -18.71 29.40 -10.71
CA ARG A 1040 -17.69 28.34 -10.72
C ARG A 1040 -18.28 26.94 -10.64
N ASP A 1041 -19.59 26.82 -10.43
CA ASP A 1041 -20.29 25.55 -10.29
C ASP A 1041 -20.76 25.05 -11.67
N PRO A 1042 -20.20 23.94 -12.20
CA PRO A 1042 -20.60 23.39 -13.49
C PRO A 1042 -22.10 23.11 -13.59
N ILE A 1043 -22.76 22.78 -12.46
CA ILE A 1043 -24.19 22.46 -12.42
C ILE A 1043 -25.04 23.67 -12.84
N ARG A 1044 -24.58 24.89 -12.52
CA ARG A 1044 -25.26 26.15 -12.90
C ARG A 1044 -24.83 26.67 -14.25
N VAL A 1045 -23.58 26.42 -14.65
CA VAL A 1045 -22.99 26.95 -15.89
C VAL A 1045 -23.53 26.25 -17.14
N TYR A 1046 -23.51 24.91 -17.19
CA TYR A 1046 -23.92 24.16 -18.40
C TYR A 1046 -25.36 24.44 -18.88
N PRO A 1047 -26.37 24.60 -17.99
CA PRO A 1047 -27.71 25.00 -18.41
C PRO A 1047 -27.77 26.32 -19.20
N ALA A 1048 -26.88 27.28 -18.93
CA ALA A 1048 -26.85 28.54 -19.68
C ALA A 1048 -26.47 28.34 -21.16
N TYR A 1049 -25.61 27.36 -21.45
CA TYR A 1049 -25.24 26.99 -22.83
C TYR A 1049 -26.43 26.42 -23.61
N ILE A 1050 -27.38 25.76 -22.94
CA ILE A 1050 -28.64 25.31 -23.58
C ILE A 1050 -29.44 26.52 -24.06
N ALA A 1051 -29.61 27.54 -23.22
CA ALA A 1051 -30.32 28.76 -23.60
C ALA A 1051 -29.61 29.50 -24.74
N MET A 1052 -28.28 29.67 -24.65
CA MET A 1052 -27.50 30.33 -25.70
C MET A 1052 -27.59 29.60 -27.05
N ARG A 1053 -27.54 28.25 -27.04
CA ARG A 1053 -27.76 27.46 -28.26
C ARG A 1053 -29.10 27.76 -28.91
N GLN A 1054 -30.17 27.85 -28.10
CA GLN A 1054 -31.49 28.16 -28.65
C GLN A 1054 -31.57 29.56 -29.26
N PHE A 1055 -30.89 30.57 -28.69
CA PHE A 1055 -30.77 31.89 -29.32
C PHE A 1055 -30.06 31.83 -30.67
N ILE A 1056 -28.99 31.03 -30.78
CA ILE A 1056 -28.20 30.83 -32.02
C ILE A 1056 -29.03 30.09 -33.08
N GLU A 1057 -29.71 29.01 -32.69
CA GLU A 1057 -30.54 28.19 -33.59
C GLU A 1057 -31.76 28.94 -34.14
N ASN A 1058 -32.36 29.83 -33.35
CA ASN A 1058 -33.58 30.56 -33.73
C ASN A 1058 -33.30 31.98 -34.24
N ALA A 1059 -32.03 32.38 -34.42
CA ALA A 1059 -31.68 33.67 -34.99
C ALA A 1059 -32.03 33.71 -36.49
N SER A 1060 -32.83 34.70 -36.88
CA SER A 1060 -33.23 34.94 -38.28
C SER A 1060 -32.36 36.01 -38.95
N ALA A 1061 -32.39 36.09 -40.28
CA ALA A 1061 -31.69 37.12 -41.05
C ALA A 1061 -32.13 38.57 -40.71
N GLN A 1062 -33.28 38.76 -40.04
CA GLN A 1062 -33.80 40.08 -39.64
C GLN A 1062 -33.53 40.42 -38.17
N SER A 1063 -33.39 39.42 -37.29
CA SER A 1063 -33.22 39.62 -35.84
C SER A 1063 -31.79 39.41 -35.34
N GLY A 1064 -30.98 38.62 -36.08
CA GLY A 1064 -29.61 38.27 -35.68
C GLY A 1064 -29.51 37.50 -34.37
N VAL A 1065 -28.28 37.10 -34.00
CA VAL A 1065 -27.98 36.64 -32.64
C VAL A 1065 -27.88 37.89 -31.75
N PRO A 1066 -28.45 37.89 -30.53
CA PRO A 1066 -28.30 39.03 -29.62
C PRO A 1066 -26.83 39.35 -29.34
N ARG A 1067 -26.47 40.63 -29.46
CA ARG A 1067 -25.08 41.10 -29.27
C ARG A 1067 -24.54 40.71 -27.89
N GLU A 1068 -25.39 40.68 -26.87
CA GLU A 1068 -25.01 40.27 -25.52
C GLU A 1068 -24.51 38.82 -25.45
N ILE A 1069 -25.05 37.91 -26.27
CA ILE A 1069 -24.61 36.51 -26.33
C ILE A 1069 -23.33 36.38 -27.14
N GLU A 1070 -23.26 37.05 -28.29
CA GLU A 1070 -22.04 37.09 -29.13
C GLU A 1070 -20.83 37.57 -28.32
N GLU A 1071 -20.94 38.71 -27.65
CA GLU A 1071 -19.86 39.28 -26.82
C GLU A 1071 -19.50 38.38 -25.64
N LEU A 1072 -20.49 37.72 -25.03
CA LEU A 1072 -20.27 36.82 -23.90
C LEU A 1072 -19.48 35.57 -24.31
N LEU A 1073 -19.82 34.96 -25.45
CA LEU A 1073 -19.12 33.80 -25.99
C LEU A 1073 -17.71 34.16 -26.48
N LEU A 1074 -17.55 35.25 -27.22
CA LEU A 1074 -16.23 35.72 -27.67
C LEU A 1074 -15.33 36.04 -26.48
N HIS A 1075 -15.85 36.73 -25.47
CA HIS A 1075 -15.09 37.02 -24.25
C HIS A 1075 -14.74 35.74 -23.48
N ALA A 1076 -15.67 34.79 -23.36
CA ALA A 1076 -15.40 33.51 -22.72
C ALA A 1076 -14.31 32.70 -23.43
N CYS A 1077 -14.26 32.75 -24.77
CA CYS A 1077 -13.19 32.15 -25.57
C CYS A 1077 -11.84 32.84 -25.32
N GLU A 1078 -11.78 34.17 -25.44
CA GLU A 1078 -10.55 34.96 -25.25
C GLU A 1078 -9.97 34.83 -23.84
N GLN A 1079 -10.82 34.73 -22.82
CA GLN A 1079 -10.44 34.58 -21.42
C GLN A 1079 -10.31 33.12 -20.97
N ARG A 1080 -10.64 32.15 -21.83
CA ARG A 1080 -10.64 30.70 -21.51
C ARG A 1080 -11.48 30.40 -20.27
N THR A 1081 -12.66 31.02 -20.18
CA THR A 1081 -13.56 30.90 -19.04
C THR A 1081 -13.94 29.43 -18.81
N GLN A 1082 -13.84 28.98 -17.56
CA GLN A 1082 -14.16 27.63 -17.15
C GLN A 1082 -15.07 27.68 -15.91
N PRO A 1083 -15.99 26.70 -15.74
CA PRO A 1083 -16.23 25.55 -16.61
C PRO A 1083 -16.95 25.90 -17.94
N GLY A 1084 -16.74 25.14 -19.02
CA GLY A 1084 -17.56 25.23 -20.26
C GLY A 1084 -16.88 25.84 -21.49
N LEU A 1085 -15.55 25.87 -21.55
CA LEU A 1085 -14.84 26.38 -22.73
C LEU A 1085 -15.16 25.55 -23.99
N SER A 1086 -15.23 24.22 -23.89
CA SER A 1086 -15.62 23.37 -25.03
C SER A 1086 -16.99 23.77 -25.59
N SER A 1087 -18.00 23.93 -24.73
CA SER A 1087 -19.33 24.40 -25.12
C SER A 1087 -19.32 25.81 -25.72
N THR A 1088 -18.41 26.68 -25.25
CA THR A 1088 -18.24 28.03 -25.82
C THR A 1088 -17.72 27.95 -27.26
N LEU A 1089 -16.69 27.15 -27.48
CA LEU A 1089 -16.09 26.95 -28.81
C LEU A 1089 -17.06 26.27 -29.77
N GLU A 1090 -17.80 25.27 -29.28
CA GLU A 1090 -18.84 24.57 -30.06
C GLU A 1090 -19.89 25.56 -30.56
N LEU A 1091 -20.45 26.41 -29.68
CA LEU A 1091 -21.46 27.41 -30.07
C LEU A 1091 -20.89 28.47 -31.02
N LEU A 1092 -19.64 28.89 -30.84
CA LEU A 1092 -18.98 29.79 -31.78
C LEU A 1092 -18.80 29.11 -33.16
N GLY A 1093 -18.49 27.81 -33.19
CA GLY A 1093 -18.45 27.02 -34.42
C GLY A 1093 -19.80 26.99 -35.14
N ASP A 1094 -20.88 26.73 -34.40
CA ASP A 1094 -22.25 26.76 -34.93
C ASP A 1094 -22.61 28.15 -35.50
N MET A 1095 -22.13 29.24 -34.88
CA MET A 1095 -22.33 30.60 -35.39
C MET A 1095 -21.51 30.88 -36.67
N VAL A 1096 -20.29 30.34 -36.78
CA VAL A 1096 -19.47 30.43 -38.00
C VAL A 1096 -20.16 29.71 -39.16
N GLU A 1097 -20.62 28.48 -38.96
CA GLU A 1097 -21.29 27.68 -40.00
C GLU A 1097 -22.59 28.32 -40.53
N LYS A 1098 -23.27 29.10 -39.69
CA LYS A 1098 -24.52 29.80 -40.03
C LYS A 1098 -24.30 31.22 -40.55
N ASP A 1099 -23.06 31.66 -40.77
CA ASP A 1099 -22.69 33.03 -41.15
C ASP A 1099 -23.25 34.10 -40.18
N GLN A 1100 -23.27 33.79 -38.87
CA GLN A 1100 -23.85 34.65 -37.83
C GLN A 1100 -22.84 35.55 -37.11
N LEU A 1101 -21.54 35.43 -37.43
CA LEU A 1101 -20.47 36.28 -36.91
C LEU A 1101 -20.01 37.30 -37.96
N ASN A 1102 -19.85 38.55 -37.55
CA ASN A 1102 -19.25 39.59 -38.40
C ASN A 1102 -17.72 39.44 -38.48
N ASP A 1103 -17.07 40.16 -39.42
CA ASP A 1103 -15.61 40.08 -39.61
C ASP A 1103 -14.82 40.42 -38.34
N TYR A 1104 -15.31 41.34 -37.50
CA TYR A 1104 -14.69 41.67 -36.21
C TYR A 1104 -14.73 40.51 -35.21
N GLY A 1105 -15.85 39.78 -35.13
CA GLY A 1105 -15.99 38.58 -34.31
C GLY A 1105 -15.12 37.42 -34.80
N LEU A 1106 -15.01 37.26 -36.13
CA LEU A 1106 -14.14 36.26 -36.76
C LEU A 1106 -12.65 36.55 -36.52
N ASP A 1107 -12.23 37.82 -36.57
CA ASP A 1107 -10.86 38.24 -36.25
C ASP A 1107 -10.51 37.94 -34.78
N ARG A 1108 -11.43 38.23 -33.85
CA ARG A 1108 -11.26 37.90 -32.42
C ARG A 1108 -11.13 36.40 -32.18
N LEU A 1109 -12.02 35.63 -32.80
CA LEU A 1109 -12.03 34.17 -32.67
C LEU A 1109 -10.75 33.55 -33.23
N SER A 1110 -10.41 33.86 -34.48
CA SER A 1110 -9.20 33.35 -35.14
C SER A 1110 -7.92 33.73 -34.39
N GLY A 1111 -7.86 34.94 -33.82
CA GLY A 1111 -6.75 35.38 -32.97
C GLY A 1111 -6.64 34.62 -31.65
N ALA A 1112 -7.76 34.15 -31.07
CA ALA A 1112 -7.78 33.43 -29.80
C ALA A 1112 -7.35 31.95 -29.91
N LEU A 1113 -7.69 31.27 -31.02
CA LEU A 1113 -7.51 29.81 -31.17
C LEU A 1113 -6.08 29.31 -30.92
N PRO A 1114 -5.00 29.92 -31.47
CA PRO A 1114 -3.64 29.45 -31.22
C PRO A 1114 -3.24 29.53 -29.74
N HIS A 1115 -3.72 30.55 -29.03
CA HIS A 1115 -3.47 30.72 -27.60
C HIS A 1115 -4.28 29.73 -26.75
N VAL A 1116 -5.51 29.40 -27.15
CA VAL A 1116 -6.28 28.32 -26.53
C VAL A 1116 -5.52 27.00 -26.69
N LEU A 1117 -5.09 26.64 -27.91
CA LEU A 1117 -4.37 25.38 -28.12
C LEU A 1117 -3.07 25.30 -27.30
N LYS A 1118 -2.33 26.40 -27.20
CA LYS A 1118 -1.07 26.46 -26.42
C LYS A 1118 -1.26 26.14 -24.93
N GLU A 1119 -2.39 26.54 -24.34
CA GLU A 1119 -2.74 26.24 -22.94
C GLU A 1119 -3.32 24.83 -22.78
N TYR A 1120 -3.97 24.30 -23.81
CA TYR A 1120 -4.63 22.98 -23.84
C TYR A 1120 -3.77 21.94 -24.60
N ARG A 1121 -2.45 21.96 -24.38
CA ARG A 1121 -1.53 20.90 -24.83
C ARG A 1121 -1.56 19.72 -23.86
N TYR A 1122 -1.34 18.49 -24.32
CA TYR A 1122 -1.36 17.31 -23.45
C TYR A 1122 -0.24 17.31 -22.37
N ASP A 1123 0.86 18.03 -22.58
CA ASP A 1123 2.03 18.11 -21.68
C ASP A 1123 1.96 19.21 -20.61
N GLN A 1124 0.87 19.99 -20.57
CA GLN A 1124 0.69 21.09 -19.61
C GLN A 1124 0.49 20.59 -18.16
N LYS A 1125 0.86 21.41 -17.16
CA LYS A 1125 0.76 21.08 -15.72
C LYS A 1125 -0.09 22.05 -14.89
N ASN A 1126 -0.72 23.04 -15.53
CA ASN A 1126 -1.32 24.21 -14.87
C ASN A 1126 -2.85 24.22 -14.86
N LEU A 1127 -3.52 23.32 -15.60
CA LEU A 1127 -4.99 23.23 -15.57
C LEU A 1127 -5.47 22.47 -14.33
N GLU A 1128 -6.54 22.96 -13.71
CA GLU A 1128 -7.26 22.28 -12.64
C GLU A 1128 -8.44 21.45 -13.20
N VAL A 1129 -9.03 20.58 -12.38
CA VAL A 1129 -10.32 19.93 -12.72
C VAL A 1129 -11.43 20.97 -12.48
N PRO A 1130 -12.34 21.27 -13.43
CA PRO A 1130 -12.76 20.46 -14.58
C PRO A 1130 -12.03 20.70 -15.91
N SER A 1131 -11.21 21.74 -16.04
CA SER A 1131 -10.53 22.11 -17.30
C SER A 1131 -9.65 20.99 -17.87
N MET A 1132 -9.01 20.19 -17.01
CA MET A 1132 -8.26 19.01 -17.45
C MET A 1132 -9.14 17.93 -18.12
N ALA A 1133 -10.37 17.75 -17.64
CA ALA A 1133 -11.30 16.78 -18.20
C ALA A 1133 -11.87 17.25 -19.55
N ASP A 1134 -12.00 18.56 -19.73
CA ASP A 1134 -12.53 19.20 -20.94
C ASP A 1134 -11.47 19.33 -22.07
N LEU A 1135 -10.20 19.00 -21.80
CA LEU A 1135 -9.10 19.27 -22.72
C LEU A 1135 -9.23 18.61 -24.11
N PRO A 1136 -9.54 17.31 -24.23
CA PRO A 1136 -9.76 16.70 -25.55
C PRO A 1136 -10.92 17.37 -26.30
N ALA A 1137 -12.00 17.73 -25.60
CA ALA A 1137 -13.15 18.41 -26.19
C ALA A 1137 -12.79 19.83 -26.68
N VAL A 1138 -12.01 20.58 -25.91
CA VAL A 1138 -11.50 21.89 -26.33
C VAL A 1138 -10.64 21.76 -27.59
N ARG A 1139 -9.71 20.79 -27.65
CA ARG A 1139 -8.88 20.54 -28.85
C ARG A 1139 -9.73 20.16 -30.05
N LYS A 1140 -10.75 19.33 -29.86
CA LYS A 1140 -11.72 18.94 -30.89
C LYS A 1140 -12.41 20.17 -31.49
N GLU A 1141 -12.95 21.06 -30.66
CA GLU A 1141 -13.65 22.25 -31.16
C GLU A 1141 -12.68 23.27 -31.78
N VAL A 1142 -11.44 23.38 -31.28
CA VAL A 1142 -10.39 24.17 -31.95
C VAL A 1142 -10.08 23.61 -33.35
N HIS A 1143 -10.08 22.28 -33.53
CA HIS A 1143 -9.88 21.66 -34.84
C HIS A 1143 -11.05 21.92 -35.79
N ARG A 1144 -12.30 21.81 -35.30
CA ARG A 1144 -13.49 22.16 -36.09
C ARG A 1144 -13.42 23.60 -36.57
N LEU A 1145 -13.15 24.54 -35.65
CA LEU A 1145 -13.06 25.97 -35.96
C LEU A 1145 -11.89 26.30 -36.88
N SER A 1146 -10.75 25.64 -36.75
CA SER A 1146 -9.62 25.86 -37.65
C SER A 1146 -9.96 25.41 -39.08
N LYS A 1147 -10.64 24.28 -39.26
CA LYS A 1147 -11.16 23.84 -40.57
C LYS A 1147 -12.11 24.85 -41.20
N LEU A 1148 -13.07 25.37 -40.42
CA LEU A 1148 -14.07 26.32 -40.91
C LEU A 1148 -13.47 27.67 -41.32
N LEU A 1149 -12.40 28.11 -40.65
CA LEU A 1149 -11.84 29.46 -40.80
C LEU A 1149 -10.59 29.54 -41.68
N VAL A 1150 -9.98 28.40 -42.05
CA VAL A 1150 -8.68 28.37 -42.71
C VAL A 1150 -8.66 29.09 -44.06
N ASP A 1151 -9.75 29.00 -44.83
CA ASP A 1151 -9.87 29.65 -46.14
C ASP A 1151 -9.86 31.19 -46.03
N ARG A 1152 -10.30 31.73 -44.89
CA ARG A 1152 -10.32 33.17 -44.60
C ARG A 1152 -9.05 33.62 -43.87
N TYR A 1153 -8.44 32.75 -43.06
CA TYR A 1153 -7.28 33.04 -42.22
C TYR A 1153 -6.18 31.98 -42.41
N ALA A 1154 -5.29 32.22 -43.38
CA ALA A 1154 -4.20 31.30 -43.72
C ALA A 1154 -3.27 30.95 -42.54
N GLY A 1155 -3.19 31.80 -41.50
CA GLY A 1155 -2.42 31.53 -40.27
C GLY A 1155 -2.95 30.37 -39.42
N LEU A 1156 -4.12 29.80 -39.75
CA LEU A 1156 -4.69 28.63 -39.08
C LEU A 1156 -4.33 27.30 -39.76
N GLU A 1157 -3.67 27.29 -40.93
CA GLU A 1157 -3.34 26.04 -41.63
C GLU A 1157 -2.37 25.16 -40.81
N ASP A 1158 -1.39 25.77 -40.12
CA ASP A 1158 -0.48 25.05 -39.23
C ASP A 1158 -1.24 24.40 -38.05
N LEU A 1159 -2.20 25.13 -37.48
CA LEU A 1159 -3.05 24.68 -36.37
C LEU A 1159 -3.94 23.49 -36.79
N LYS A 1160 -4.55 23.60 -37.97
CA LYS A 1160 -5.37 22.55 -38.59
C LYS A 1160 -4.52 21.31 -38.88
N SER A 1161 -3.34 21.48 -39.48
CA SER A 1161 -2.43 20.37 -39.80
C SER A 1161 -1.94 19.64 -38.54
N GLU A 1162 -1.66 20.36 -37.45
CA GLU A 1162 -1.34 19.77 -36.14
C GLU A 1162 -2.49 18.89 -35.63
N LEU A 1163 -3.72 19.42 -35.66
CA LEU A 1163 -4.90 18.73 -35.09
C LEU A 1163 -5.46 17.61 -35.99
N GLN A 1164 -5.24 17.67 -37.31
CA GLN A 1164 -5.51 16.56 -38.23
C GLN A 1164 -4.64 15.34 -37.95
N ASN A 1165 -3.49 15.54 -37.31
CA ASN A 1165 -2.58 14.47 -36.89
C ASN A 1165 -2.60 14.27 -35.36
N ASP A 1166 -3.65 14.74 -34.68
CA ASP A 1166 -3.77 14.60 -33.23
C ASP A 1166 -3.73 13.12 -32.83
N VAL A 1167 -3.14 12.86 -31.67
CA VAL A 1167 -2.95 11.54 -31.12
C VAL A 1167 -4.24 10.86 -30.68
N LEU A 1168 -5.29 11.65 -30.40
CA LEU A 1168 -6.61 11.17 -30.00
C LEU A 1168 -7.61 11.17 -31.18
N PRO A 1169 -8.37 10.08 -31.39
CA PRO A 1169 -9.28 9.94 -32.53
C PRO A 1169 -10.44 10.94 -32.52
N GLU A 1170 -10.98 11.30 -31.35
CA GLU A 1170 -12.07 12.27 -31.22
C GLU A 1170 -11.68 13.69 -31.69
N VAL A 1171 -10.38 14.01 -31.63
CA VAL A 1171 -9.84 15.26 -32.18
C VAL A 1171 -9.50 15.07 -33.66
N ARG A 1172 -8.95 13.92 -34.05
CA ARG A 1172 -8.54 13.64 -35.44
C ARG A 1172 -9.73 13.60 -36.41
N PHE A 1173 -10.78 12.87 -36.05
CA PHE A 1173 -11.94 12.57 -36.89
C PHE A 1173 -13.07 13.61 -36.75
N VAL A 1174 -12.71 14.88 -36.53
CA VAL A 1174 -13.68 15.98 -36.58
C VAL A 1174 -14.22 16.08 -38.00
N ASN A 1175 -15.53 15.93 -38.15
CA ASN A 1175 -16.22 16.11 -39.43
C ASN A 1175 -16.29 17.59 -39.81
#